data_AF-A0A7Z0T6C6-F1
#
_entry.id   AF-A0A7Z0T6C6-F1
#
_cell.length_a   1.000
_cell.length_b   1.000
_cell.length_c   1.000
_cell.angle_alpha   90.00
_cell.angle_beta   90.00
_cell.angle_gamma   90.00
#
_symmetry.space_group_name_H-M   'P 1'
#
loop_
_entity.id
_entity.type
_entity.pdbx_description
1 polymer ?
#
loop_
_entity_poly.entity_id
_entity_poly.type
_entity_poly.pdbx_seq_one_letter_code
_entity_poly.pdbx_strand_id
1 'polypeptide(L)'
;METNGLTNEPAYGLQEEVLRPTRQTPQLPDWLQRASEDDRRYYFDAEQSLTESEQALDTLLGEVKSLKAFARFQAREVVRVLSGEVVDPDHIFVSAHYTFFVGQQKVVQSNRLTLPEFMLNDLYGSTTIPLEIKLEGEALPSGVTAEDLLEVMVGASMRKFYAERFEKKYTDEAVLQAQQILLSRRIGLSSFSAKLQRHLSDESLQIVAIATQGDERCSMGALSFGDAKGAFEGLIVYCGPQGEEGACVLYAPQAPGGRSWYEFASFRQLNFHLFDWTAQPEGRSYLSRQALASERASFDVYMRRLQDLPSQWCGIRRSPWPNSTEGALRQGVMLHVEWLRGEVQAVVPAGYRSATAAQRQCFARLNTELKGLARLASREAALISYEDFASRLIKRCAEEALAQHGETVDIDPDLIVVRLDDSKEMTLSRMIIDEHHITEESGPAHNPGIYPSIRLAPGHPPVSDLLLKYVPGWSRTLRPGEQYLAMLKADYLDQDAPGYALKRDVYVALRRHEMHRSALEALFTGDLERKQFEQIERLIDQSLEVEPDPISHVEDPESPQREGLYRLYLELCQVDGVYIFRLMHNGVADDLLYTPYAPDCRSFRPLAEFARSVKTAGLGSYYSKRVKSTQQKVVSAYLEKVKLRSIEDIPHLQFDSRVRDFSRCYTDGIAQIVDDVDAKTTSLGEIVSKLIYDNAIAAVTIFSIPFAPIGLALSALVMSKAVFEGTKAYLEGNHEKLFSSYIDCMMELATMRIGKLGFSVVQKAIAKQIGNVNTCMGVISACTGKTVDLAVVSELIKESLAEPDFSEQTILM
;
A
#
# COMPACT_ATOMS: atom_id res chain seq x y z
N MET A 1 49.72 44.14 35.77
CA MET A 1 50.30 43.00 36.51
C MET A 1 49.24 42.55 37.47
N GLU A 2 48.47 41.55 37.05
CA GLU A 2 48.76 40.12 37.25
C GLU A 2 48.26 39.64 38.61
N THR A 3 47.37 38.64 38.51
CA THR A 3 47.12 37.50 39.40
C THR A 3 46.78 37.76 40.87
N ASN A 4 45.56 37.38 41.23
CA ASN A 4 45.20 36.67 42.47
C ASN A 4 44.01 35.78 42.08
N GLY A 5 43.92 34.49 42.40
CA GLY A 5 44.52 33.73 43.48
C GLY A 5 43.39 32.85 44.02
N LEU A 6 43.38 31.58 43.62
CA LEU A 6 42.41 30.54 43.99
C LEU A 6 42.63 30.05 45.42
N THR A 7 41.54 29.85 46.17
CA THR A 7 41.42 28.82 47.22
C THR A 7 40.00 28.24 47.26
N ASN A 8 39.93 26.91 47.13
CA ASN A 8 38.84 25.92 47.32
C ASN A 8 38.15 26.02 48.70
N GLU A 9 36.94 25.52 49.03
CA GLU A 9 35.89 24.61 48.52
C GLU A 9 34.68 24.69 49.53
N PRO A 10 33.51 24.00 49.42
CA PRO A 10 32.87 23.30 48.29
C PRO A 10 31.41 23.76 48.03
N ALA A 11 30.96 23.67 46.78
CA ALA A 11 29.57 23.91 46.40
C ALA A 11 28.76 22.60 46.38
N TYR A 12 28.02 22.33 47.45
CA TYR A 12 26.83 21.49 47.38
C TYR A 12 25.66 22.36 46.90
N GLY A 13 25.06 22.01 45.75
CA GLY A 13 23.79 22.58 45.33
C GLY A 13 23.77 23.15 43.91
N LEU A 14 23.95 22.31 42.90
CA LEU A 14 23.50 22.58 41.52
C LEU A 14 23.20 21.25 40.83
N GLN A 15 22.03 20.65 41.10
CA GLN A 15 21.53 19.52 40.33
C GLN A 15 20.02 19.28 40.58
N GLU A 16 19.15 20.23 40.21
CA GLU A 16 17.72 19.88 40.07
C GLU A 16 16.86 20.84 39.20
N GLU A 17 17.44 21.68 38.33
CA GLU A 17 16.63 22.66 37.58
C GLU A 17 16.89 22.71 36.07
N VAL A 18 17.30 21.61 35.45
CA VAL A 18 17.31 21.48 33.99
C VAL A 18 16.85 20.08 33.62
N LEU A 19 15.53 19.89 33.50
CA LEU A 19 14.80 18.87 32.73
C LEU A 19 13.32 18.89 33.17
N ARG A 20 12.64 20.02 32.96
CA ARG A 20 11.18 20.00 32.81
C ARG A 20 10.90 20.28 31.34
N PRO A 21 10.30 19.34 30.59
CA PRO A 21 9.82 19.67 29.27
C PRO A 21 8.79 20.79 29.44
N THR A 22 9.01 21.91 28.76
CA THR A 22 8.06 22.99 28.65
C THR A 22 6.80 22.41 28.00
N ARG A 23 5.84 21.96 28.81
CA ARG A 23 4.47 21.69 28.34
C ARG A 23 3.97 23.03 27.82
N GLN A 24 4.01 23.23 26.51
CA GLN A 24 3.15 24.21 25.85
C GLN A 24 1.73 23.86 26.30
N THR A 25 1.11 24.70 27.13
CA THR A 25 -0.29 24.58 27.46
C THR A 25 -1.03 24.72 26.12
N PRO A 26 -1.76 23.69 25.65
CA PRO A 26 -2.51 23.86 24.42
C PRO A 26 -3.48 25.02 24.63
N GLN A 27 -3.44 26.03 23.76
CA GLN A 27 -4.45 27.07 23.77
C GLN A 27 -5.81 26.40 23.65
N LEU A 28 -6.71 26.69 24.60
CA LEU A 28 -8.05 26.14 24.62
C LEU A 28 -8.75 26.47 23.30
N PRO A 29 -9.51 25.54 22.69
CA PRO A 29 -10.28 25.85 21.50
C PRO A 29 -11.25 27.01 21.75
N ASP A 30 -11.42 27.87 20.74
CA ASP A 30 -12.29 29.04 20.75
C ASP A 30 -13.70 28.78 21.32
N TRP A 31 -14.32 27.65 20.98
CA TRP A 31 -15.65 27.29 21.45
C TRP A 31 -15.67 27.00 22.95
N LEU A 32 -14.60 26.40 23.49
CA LEU A 32 -14.47 26.09 24.92
C LEU A 32 -14.12 27.35 25.73
N GLN A 33 -13.37 28.29 25.13
CA GLN A 33 -13.13 29.62 25.72
C GLN A 33 -14.39 30.49 25.79
N ARG A 34 -15.41 30.20 24.97
CA ARG A 34 -16.70 30.92 24.98
C ARG A 34 -17.77 30.23 25.84
N ALA A 35 -17.53 28.99 26.27
CA ALA A 35 -18.45 28.24 27.12
C ALA A 35 -18.52 28.84 28.53
N SER A 36 -19.61 28.59 29.26
CA SER A 36 -19.77 29.01 30.67
C SER A 36 -18.74 28.33 31.58
N GLU A 37 -18.50 28.86 32.78
CA GLU A 37 -17.60 28.21 33.74
C GLU A 37 -18.08 26.80 34.13
N ASP A 38 -19.39 26.63 34.32
CA ASP A 38 -20.01 25.34 34.62
C ASP A 38 -19.83 24.34 33.47
N ASP A 39 -20.04 24.78 32.21
CA ASP A 39 -19.85 23.94 31.04
C ASP A 39 -18.38 23.53 30.85
N ARG A 40 -17.44 24.44 31.11
CA ARG A 40 -15.99 24.12 31.06
C ARG A 40 -15.62 23.12 32.13
N ARG A 41 -16.12 23.30 33.35
CA ARG A 41 -15.87 22.37 34.44
C ARG A 41 -16.42 20.98 34.10
N TYR A 42 -17.66 20.90 33.62
CA TYR A 42 -18.25 19.65 33.18
C TYR A 42 -17.43 18.99 32.06
N TYR A 43 -16.96 19.77 31.07
CA TYR A 43 -16.11 19.26 30.00
C TYR A 43 -14.83 18.62 30.54
N PHE A 44 -14.08 19.31 31.42
CA PHE A 44 -12.83 18.77 31.97
C PHE A 44 -13.06 17.57 32.87
N ASP A 45 -14.11 17.58 33.69
CA ASP A 45 -14.47 16.42 34.52
C ASP A 45 -14.82 15.19 33.65
N ALA A 46 -15.54 15.41 32.53
CA ALA A 46 -15.87 14.35 31.58
C ALA A 46 -14.64 13.85 30.79
N GLU A 47 -13.71 14.73 30.43
CA GLU A 47 -12.43 14.39 29.78
C GLU A 47 -11.52 13.57 30.70
N GLN A 48 -11.46 13.94 31.98
CA GLN A 48 -10.74 13.17 32.99
C GLN A 48 -11.38 11.78 33.16
N SER A 49 -12.70 11.70 33.31
CA SER A 49 -13.41 10.42 33.46
C SER A 49 -13.24 9.51 32.24
N LEU A 50 -13.18 10.08 31.03
CA LEU A 50 -12.86 9.35 29.81
C LEU A 50 -11.44 8.77 29.88
N THR A 51 -10.46 9.60 30.26
CA THR A 51 -9.05 9.18 30.38
C THR A 51 -8.88 8.06 31.41
N GLU A 52 -9.54 8.14 32.56
CA GLU A 52 -9.55 7.09 33.59
C GLU A 52 -10.14 5.78 33.06
N SER A 53 -11.21 5.86 32.26
CA SER A 53 -11.85 4.68 31.64
C SER A 53 -10.95 4.06 30.57
N GLU A 54 -10.23 4.86 29.79
CA GLU A 54 -9.23 4.39 28.82
C GLU A 54 -8.09 3.65 29.52
N GLN A 55 -7.56 4.21 30.61
CA GLN A 55 -6.51 3.55 31.43
C GLN A 55 -6.99 2.24 32.06
N ALA A 56 -8.23 2.19 32.54
CA ALA A 56 -8.82 0.98 33.10
C ALA A 56 -8.96 -0.11 32.03
N LEU A 57 -9.46 0.23 30.85
CA LEU A 57 -9.54 -0.72 29.73
C LEU A 57 -8.15 -1.19 29.28
N ASP A 58 -7.18 -0.28 29.16
CA ASP A 58 -5.79 -0.61 28.80
C ASP A 58 -5.17 -1.59 29.80
N THR A 59 -5.42 -1.40 31.09
CA THR A 59 -4.97 -2.29 32.16
C THR A 59 -5.63 -3.67 32.04
N LEU A 60 -6.93 -3.71 31.76
CA LEU A 60 -7.65 -4.96 31.57
C LEU A 60 -7.14 -5.73 30.35
N LEU A 61 -6.96 -5.06 29.20
CA LEU A 61 -6.49 -5.68 27.97
C LEU A 61 -5.04 -6.18 28.06
N GLY A 62 -4.19 -5.46 28.81
CA GLY A 62 -2.80 -5.86 29.05
C GLY A 62 -2.01 -6.01 27.76
N GLU A 63 -1.35 -7.15 27.58
CA GLU A 63 -0.56 -7.48 26.40
C GLU A 63 -1.42 -7.67 25.13
N VAL A 64 -2.71 -7.95 25.28
CA VAL A 64 -3.61 -8.31 24.16
C VAL A 64 -4.22 -7.07 23.50
N LYS A 65 -3.90 -5.86 23.97
CA LYS A 65 -4.43 -4.61 23.39
C LYS A 65 -3.99 -4.34 21.94
N SER A 66 -2.94 -5.03 21.48
CA SER A 66 -2.48 -4.99 20.09
C SER A 66 -1.49 -6.13 19.82
N LEU A 67 -1.29 -6.49 18.55
CA LEU A 67 -0.29 -7.48 18.16
C LEU A 67 1.14 -7.06 18.55
N LYS A 68 1.45 -5.76 18.46
CA LYS A 68 2.75 -5.21 18.87
C LYS A 68 2.98 -5.33 20.38
N ALA A 69 1.97 -5.00 21.20
CA ALA A 69 2.06 -5.15 22.65
C ALA A 69 2.27 -6.62 23.03
N PHE A 70 1.57 -7.54 22.34
CA PHE A 70 1.72 -8.97 22.54
C PHE A 70 3.12 -9.46 22.17
N ALA A 71 3.65 -9.06 21.02
CA ALA A 71 5.00 -9.42 20.59
C ALA A 71 6.07 -8.89 21.57
N ARG A 72 5.92 -7.64 22.02
CA ARG A 72 6.83 -7.05 23.02
C ARG A 72 6.79 -7.80 24.34
N PHE A 73 5.59 -8.16 24.80
CA PHE A 73 5.43 -8.99 26.00
C PHE A 73 6.12 -10.34 25.83
N GLN A 74 5.86 -11.06 24.74
CA GLN A 74 6.47 -12.37 24.50
C GLN A 74 7.99 -12.30 24.38
N ALA A 75 8.53 -11.30 23.68
CA ALA A 75 9.97 -11.08 23.58
C ALA A 75 10.62 -10.89 24.95
N ARG A 76 9.98 -10.08 25.82
CA ARG A 76 10.44 -9.87 27.19
C ARG A 76 10.42 -11.17 28.00
N GLU A 77 9.37 -11.97 27.87
CA GLU A 77 9.25 -13.25 28.56
C GLU A 77 10.31 -14.26 28.09
N VAL A 78 10.55 -14.34 26.78
CA VAL A 78 11.60 -15.21 26.20
C VAL A 78 12.97 -14.83 26.74
N VAL A 79 13.32 -13.54 26.69
CA VAL A 79 14.61 -13.07 27.23
C VAL A 79 14.72 -13.37 28.72
N ARG A 80 13.65 -13.14 29.51
CA ARG A 80 13.64 -13.47 30.93
C ARG A 80 13.83 -14.95 31.20
N VAL A 81 13.24 -15.83 30.39
CA VAL A 81 13.43 -17.28 30.52
C VAL A 81 14.87 -17.69 30.20
N LEU A 82 15.48 -17.08 29.18
CA LEU A 82 16.84 -17.40 28.73
C LEU A 82 17.94 -16.83 29.64
N SER A 83 17.77 -15.61 30.16
CA SER A 83 18.81 -14.92 30.96
C SER A 83 18.50 -14.80 32.46
N GLY A 84 17.23 -14.96 32.87
CA GLY A 84 16.77 -14.60 34.21
C GLY A 84 16.55 -13.10 34.42
N GLU A 85 16.85 -12.25 33.44
CA GLU A 85 16.80 -10.80 33.54
C GLU A 85 15.54 -10.20 32.88
N VAL A 86 15.12 -9.04 33.38
CA VAL A 86 13.97 -8.32 32.85
C VAL A 86 14.45 -7.08 32.12
N VAL A 87 14.59 -7.17 30.81
CA VAL A 87 15.06 -6.09 29.94
C VAL A 87 13.96 -5.59 29.00
N ASP A 88 14.17 -4.44 28.37
CA ASP A 88 13.26 -3.91 27.35
C ASP A 88 13.63 -4.48 25.97
N PRO A 89 12.80 -5.35 25.37
CA PRO A 89 13.15 -6.04 24.13
C PRO A 89 13.16 -5.12 22.90
N ASP A 90 12.59 -3.91 22.98
CA ASP A 90 12.67 -2.91 21.89
C ASP A 90 14.11 -2.37 21.70
N HIS A 91 15.00 -2.60 22.68
CA HIS A 91 16.43 -2.24 22.63
C HIS A 91 17.35 -3.43 22.32
N ILE A 92 16.77 -4.58 21.97
CA ILE A 92 17.48 -5.75 21.44
C ILE A 92 17.19 -5.84 19.95
N PHE A 93 18.24 -5.93 19.14
CA PHE A 93 18.17 -6.00 17.69
C PHE A 93 18.59 -7.37 17.19
N VAL A 94 17.91 -7.83 16.14
CA VAL A 94 18.22 -9.04 15.40
C VAL A 94 18.60 -8.64 13.98
N SER A 95 19.86 -8.84 13.65
CA SER A 95 20.39 -8.72 12.29
C SER A 95 20.25 -10.07 11.59
N ALA A 96 19.23 -10.20 10.75
CA ALA A 96 18.89 -11.41 10.02
C ALA A 96 19.41 -11.33 8.57
N HIS A 97 20.23 -12.30 8.19
CA HIS A 97 20.80 -12.46 6.85
C HIS A 97 20.20 -13.70 6.21
N TYR A 98 19.42 -13.48 5.16
CA TYR A 98 18.76 -14.53 4.41
C TYR A 98 19.42 -14.68 3.05
N THR A 99 19.99 -15.85 2.79
CA THR A 99 20.74 -16.13 1.56
C THR A 99 19.93 -16.99 0.62
N PHE A 100 19.71 -16.57 -0.62
CA PHE A 100 19.05 -17.39 -1.64
C PHE A 100 19.77 -17.25 -3.00
N PHE A 101 19.35 -18.03 -4.00
CA PHE A 101 19.97 -18.03 -5.32
C PHE A 101 18.99 -17.57 -6.39
N VAL A 102 19.51 -16.81 -7.36
CA VAL A 102 18.81 -16.41 -8.57
C VAL A 102 19.66 -16.86 -9.75
N GLY A 103 19.22 -17.92 -10.43
CA GLY A 103 20.08 -18.63 -11.37
C GLY A 103 21.33 -19.14 -10.66
N GLN A 104 22.50 -18.74 -11.14
CA GLN A 104 23.80 -19.07 -10.52
C GLN A 104 24.28 -18.02 -9.51
N GLN A 105 23.57 -16.89 -9.35
CA GLN A 105 24.01 -15.77 -8.52
C GLN A 105 23.50 -15.93 -7.09
N LYS A 106 24.36 -15.62 -6.12
CA LYS A 106 24.01 -15.64 -4.70
C LYS A 106 23.47 -14.27 -4.28
N VAL A 107 22.32 -14.25 -3.64
CA VAL A 107 21.67 -13.04 -3.15
C VAL A 107 21.56 -13.12 -1.63
N VAL A 108 22.01 -12.07 -0.94
CA VAL A 108 21.88 -11.93 0.50
C VAL A 108 20.93 -10.77 0.81
N GLN A 109 19.83 -11.08 1.47
CA GLN A 109 18.86 -10.14 1.99
C GLN A 109 19.10 -9.95 3.50
N SER A 110 19.51 -8.77 3.90
CA SER A 110 19.79 -8.43 5.30
C SER A 110 18.73 -7.50 5.86
N ASN A 111 18.19 -7.83 7.03
CA ASN A 111 17.23 -7.00 7.75
C ASN A 111 17.66 -6.86 9.21
N ARG A 112 17.60 -5.64 9.75
CA ARG A 112 17.81 -5.36 11.17
C ARG A 112 16.46 -5.00 11.79
N LEU A 113 15.97 -5.89 12.65
CA LEU A 113 14.67 -5.76 13.31
C LEU A 113 14.88 -5.65 14.82
N THR A 114 13.94 -5.04 15.54
CA THR A 114 13.87 -5.25 17.00
C THR A 114 13.49 -6.70 17.28
N LEU A 115 13.79 -7.21 18.48
CA LEU A 115 13.45 -8.59 18.86
C LEU A 115 11.93 -8.89 18.71
N PRO A 116 11.00 -8.02 19.16
CA PRO A 116 9.57 -8.24 18.96
C PRO A 116 9.16 -8.30 17.48
N GLU A 117 9.77 -7.47 16.63
CA GLU A 117 9.53 -7.47 15.19
C GLU A 117 10.04 -8.74 14.52
N PHE A 118 11.25 -9.19 14.88
CA PHE A 118 11.79 -10.47 14.39
C PHE A 118 10.87 -11.64 14.75
N MET A 119 10.34 -11.67 15.97
CA MET A 119 9.41 -12.70 16.43
C MET A 119 8.07 -12.71 15.67
N LEU A 120 7.66 -11.61 15.05
CA LEU A 120 6.43 -11.55 14.23
C LEU A 120 6.62 -12.08 12.81
N ASN A 121 7.86 -12.24 12.33
CA ASN A 121 8.13 -12.54 10.93
C ASN A 121 8.02 -14.04 10.57
N ASP A 122 7.92 -14.96 11.55
CA ASP A 122 7.87 -16.42 11.37
C ASP A 122 9.01 -17.01 10.48
N LEU A 123 10.08 -16.26 10.22
CA LEU A 123 11.20 -16.65 9.34
C LEU A 123 12.20 -17.64 10.00
N TYR A 124 12.07 -17.84 11.31
CA TYR A 124 13.01 -18.51 12.22
C TYR A 124 12.83 -20.04 12.32
N GLY A 125 12.37 -20.69 11.26
CA GLY A 125 12.17 -22.14 11.19
C GLY A 125 13.31 -22.91 10.54
N SER A 126 13.25 -24.25 10.54
CA SER A 126 14.19 -25.08 9.75
C SER A 126 13.91 -24.93 8.25
N THR A 127 14.38 -23.85 7.67
CA THR A 127 14.40 -23.68 6.22
C THR A 127 15.54 -24.51 5.65
N THR A 128 15.33 -25.12 4.47
CA THR A 128 16.40 -25.75 3.68
C THR A 128 17.51 -24.75 3.30
N ILE A 129 17.23 -23.46 3.47
CA ILE A 129 18.06 -22.31 3.15
C ILE A 129 18.57 -21.68 4.45
N PRO A 130 19.87 -21.34 4.57
CA PRO A 130 20.43 -20.80 5.81
C PRO A 130 19.91 -19.39 6.12
N LEU A 131 19.27 -19.26 7.28
CA LEU A 131 19.03 -17.98 7.96
C LEU A 131 20.12 -17.79 9.00
N GLU A 132 20.98 -16.78 8.82
CA GLU A 132 21.98 -16.39 9.80
C GLU A 132 21.44 -15.21 10.61
N ILE A 133 21.38 -15.33 11.93
CA ILE A 133 20.98 -14.24 12.81
C ILE A 133 22.11 -13.85 13.75
N LYS A 134 22.22 -12.54 14.00
CA LYS A 134 23.11 -11.98 15.01
C LYS A 134 22.31 -11.09 15.94
N LEU A 135 22.49 -11.29 17.24
CA LEU A 135 21.87 -10.47 18.28
C LEU A 135 22.80 -9.32 18.65
N GLU A 136 22.25 -8.11 18.77
CA GLU A 136 22.97 -6.89 19.08
C GLU A 136 22.11 -5.96 19.95
N GLY A 137 22.73 -5.02 20.66
CA GLY A 137 22.03 -4.01 21.46
C GLY A 137 22.51 -3.95 22.90
N GLU A 138 22.44 -2.76 23.49
CA GLU A 138 22.92 -2.50 24.85
C GLU A 138 22.11 -3.25 25.91
N ALA A 139 20.86 -3.61 25.59
CA ALA A 139 19.96 -4.36 26.48
C ALA A 139 20.06 -5.89 26.31
N LEU A 140 20.98 -6.40 25.48
CA LEU A 140 21.17 -7.84 25.28
C LEU A 140 21.91 -8.46 26.49
N PRO A 141 21.29 -9.39 27.24
CA PRO A 141 21.94 -9.99 28.41
C PRO A 141 23.12 -10.90 28.02
N SER A 142 24.15 -10.93 28.87
CA SER A 142 25.32 -11.80 28.66
C SER A 142 24.95 -13.27 28.85
N GLY A 143 24.73 -13.97 27.74
CA GLY A 143 24.43 -15.40 27.71
C GLY A 143 23.26 -15.78 26.80
N VAL A 144 22.47 -14.82 26.34
CA VAL A 144 21.42 -15.07 25.33
C VAL A 144 22.07 -15.17 23.96
N THR A 145 22.01 -16.35 23.34
CA THR A 145 22.53 -16.55 21.99
C THR A 145 21.42 -16.59 20.94
N ALA A 146 21.83 -16.44 19.68
CA ALA A 146 20.95 -16.64 18.52
C ALA A 146 20.32 -18.05 18.50
N GLU A 147 21.11 -19.08 18.84
CA GLU A 147 20.67 -20.48 18.83
C GLU A 147 19.57 -20.71 19.88
N ASP A 148 19.77 -20.20 21.10
CA ASP A 148 18.77 -20.29 22.17
C ASP A 148 17.45 -19.61 21.76
N LEU A 149 17.54 -18.43 21.12
CA LEU A 149 16.38 -17.70 20.65
C LEU A 149 15.62 -18.49 19.59
N LEU A 150 16.32 -19.06 18.61
CA LEU A 150 15.72 -19.88 17.56
C LEU A 150 15.08 -21.14 18.14
N GLU A 151 15.73 -21.82 19.08
CA GLU A 151 15.22 -23.02 19.75
C GLU A 151 13.88 -22.77 20.44
N VAL A 152 13.78 -21.69 21.21
CA VAL A 152 12.53 -21.29 21.89
C VAL A 152 11.43 -20.94 20.87
N MET A 153 11.80 -20.46 19.69
CA MET A 153 10.87 -20.01 18.65
C MET A 153 10.49 -21.12 17.65
N VAL A 154 11.08 -22.31 17.74
CA VAL A 154 10.77 -23.44 16.82
C VAL A 154 9.29 -23.76 16.85
N GLY A 155 8.64 -23.67 15.68
CA GLY A 155 7.22 -24.02 15.50
C GLY A 155 6.22 -23.05 16.14
N ALA A 156 6.68 -22.07 16.92
CA ALA A 156 5.88 -21.00 17.46
C ALA A 156 5.44 -20.02 16.36
N SER A 157 4.24 -19.48 16.47
CA SER A 157 3.80 -18.36 15.63
C SER A 157 3.10 -17.33 16.49
N MET A 158 3.75 -16.17 16.66
CA MET A 158 3.23 -15.10 17.51
C MET A 158 1.91 -14.55 17.00
N ARG A 159 1.75 -14.47 15.67
CA ARG A 159 0.50 -14.06 15.01
C ARG A 159 -0.65 -15.01 15.35
N LYS A 160 -0.40 -16.32 15.32
CA LYS A 160 -1.39 -17.33 15.72
C LYS A 160 -1.75 -17.20 17.20
N PHE A 161 -0.76 -17.13 18.09
CA PHE A 161 -1.00 -17.03 19.53
C PHE A 161 -1.72 -15.75 19.92
N TYR A 162 -1.42 -14.62 19.27
CA TYR A 162 -2.14 -13.37 19.46
C TYR A 162 -3.62 -13.54 19.11
N ALA A 163 -3.93 -14.12 17.95
CA ALA A 163 -5.32 -14.33 17.53
C ALA A 163 -6.09 -15.19 18.56
N GLU A 164 -5.49 -16.27 19.08
CA GLU A 164 -6.11 -17.11 20.11
C GLU A 164 -6.33 -16.35 21.44
N ARG A 165 -5.38 -15.49 21.83
CA ARG A 165 -5.49 -14.66 23.05
C ARG A 165 -6.49 -13.54 22.89
N PHE A 166 -6.52 -12.89 21.72
CA PHE A 166 -7.50 -11.88 21.34
C PHE A 166 -8.91 -12.43 21.51
N GLU A 167 -9.17 -13.61 20.95
CA GLU A 167 -10.47 -14.28 21.04
C GLU A 167 -10.92 -14.45 22.48
N LYS A 168 -10.07 -15.02 23.33
CA LYS A 168 -10.40 -15.23 24.74
C LYS A 168 -10.62 -13.92 25.51
N LYS A 169 -9.82 -12.88 25.20
CA LYS A 169 -9.79 -11.64 25.97
C LYS A 169 -10.94 -10.69 25.61
N TYR A 170 -11.26 -10.58 24.32
CA TYR A 170 -12.32 -9.69 23.84
C TYR A 170 -13.73 -10.28 23.99
N THR A 171 -13.86 -11.52 24.45
CA THR A 171 -15.13 -12.12 24.90
C THR A 171 -15.28 -12.12 26.43
N ASP A 172 -14.31 -11.58 27.18
CA ASP A 172 -14.36 -11.48 28.64
C ASP A 172 -15.38 -10.40 29.06
N GLU A 173 -16.30 -10.74 29.95
CA GLU A 173 -17.35 -9.82 30.42
C GLU A 173 -16.79 -8.54 31.05
N ALA A 174 -15.68 -8.62 31.78
CA ALA A 174 -15.06 -7.42 32.37
C ALA A 174 -14.52 -6.48 31.28
N VAL A 175 -13.97 -7.03 30.20
CA VAL A 175 -13.47 -6.26 29.05
C VAL A 175 -14.63 -5.64 28.28
N LEU A 176 -15.68 -6.41 28.00
CA LEU A 176 -16.85 -5.91 27.29
C LEU A 176 -17.58 -4.82 28.09
N GLN A 177 -17.68 -4.97 29.42
CA GLN A 177 -18.23 -3.94 30.30
C GLN A 177 -17.36 -2.68 30.30
N ALA A 178 -16.03 -2.81 30.39
CA ALA A 178 -15.12 -1.67 30.33
C ALA A 178 -15.20 -0.92 28.99
N GLN A 179 -15.31 -1.64 27.86
CA GLN A 179 -15.54 -1.03 26.55
C GLN A 179 -16.88 -0.30 26.48
N GLN A 180 -17.92 -0.85 27.09
CA GLN A 180 -19.24 -0.20 27.14
C GLN A 180 -19.21 1.09 27.94
N ILE A 181 -18.55 1.09 29.11
CA ILE A 181 -18.33 2.30 29.92
C ILE A 181 -17.56 3.33 29.10
N LEU A 182 -16.46 2.92 28.45
CA LEU A 182 -15.65 3.79 27.61
C LEU A 182 -16.47 4.42 26.48
N LEU A 183 -17.26 3.62 25.75
CA LEU A 183 -18.12 4.10 24.67
C LEU A 183 -19.15 5.11 25.20
N SER A 184 -19.79 4.83 26.33
CA SER A 184 -20.75 5.73 26.97
C SER A 184 -20.11 7.07 27.35
N ARG A 185 -18.91 7.05 27.96
CA ARG A 185 -18.15 8.27 28.31
C ARG A 185 -17.77 9.08 27.07
N ARG A 186 -17.33 8.40 26.01
CA ARG A 186 -16.95 9.03 24.74
C ARG A 186 -18.15 9.67 24.06
N ILE A 187 -19.31 9.02 24.04
CA ILE A 187 -20.56 9.58 23.52
C ILE A 187 -20.93 10.82 24.34
N GLY A 188 -20.93 10.73 25.68
CA GLY A 188 -21.29 11.85 26.56
C GLY A 188 -20.39 13.08 26.38
N LEU A 189 -19.07 12.90 26.35
CA LEU A 189 -18.12 14.00 26.15
C LEU A 189 -18.25 14.60 24.74
N SER A 190 -18.32 13.76 23.71
CA SER A 190 -18.33 14.23 22.32
C SER A 190 -19.66 14.88 21.93
N SER A 191 -20.80 14.40 22.44
CA SER A 191 -22.10 15.03 22.18
C SER A 191 -22.22 16.37 22.90
N PHE A 192 -21.69 16.46 24.13
CA PHE A 192 -21.61 17.74 24.86
C PHE A 192 -20.70 18.74 24.15
N SER A 193 -19.53 18.29 23.66
CA SER A 193 -18.63 19.11 22.84
C SER A 193 -19.31 19.59 21.57
N ALA A 194 -20.09 18.73 20.91
CA ALA A 194 -20.85 19.06 19.72
C ALA A 194 -21.95 20.10 20.00
N LYS A 195 -22.62 20.05 21.16
CA LYS A 195 -23.54 21.10 21.62
C LYS A 195 -22.80 22.44 21.77
N LEU A 196 -21.67 22.47 22.47
CA LEU A 196 -20.90 23.71 22.66
C LEU A 196 -20.41 24.31 21.34
N GLN A 197 -20.13 23.46 20.34
CA GLN A 197 -19.77 23.86 18.98
C GLN A 197 -20.98 24.19 18.08
N ARG A 198 -22.21 24.08 18.60
CA ARG A 198 -23.48 24.26 17.86
C ARG A 198 -23.65 23.28 16.69
N HIS A 199 -23.04 22.10 16.78
CA HIS A 199 -23.25 20.99 15.85
C HIS A 199 -24.49 20.15 16.22
N LEU A 200 -24.92 20.22 17.48
CA LEU A 200 -26.15 19.58 17.95
C LEU A 200 -27.01 20.59 18.71
N SER A 201 -28.31 20.51 18.50
CA SER A 201 -29.33 21.17 19.33
C SER A 201 -29.54 20.48 20.69
N ASP A 202 -30.17 21.18 21.64
CA ASP A 202 -30.55 20.59 22.94
C ASP A 202 -31.55 19.43 22.78
N GLU A 203 -32.45 19.50 21.79
CA GLU A 203 -33.39 18.42 21.47
C GLU A 203 -32.63 17.16 20.97
N SER A 204 -31.71 17.33 20.02
CA SER A 204 -30.85 16.25 19.53
C SER A 204 -30.02 15.63 20.67
N LEU A 205 -29.49 16.45 21.58
CA LEU A 205 -28.74 15.97 22.74
C LEU A 205 -29.64 15.16 23.70
N GLN A 206 -30.89 15.58 23.88
CA GLN A 206 -31.87 14.86 24.69
C GLN A 206 -32.24 13.51 24.06
N ILE A 207 -32.38 13.41 22.74
CA ILE A 207 -32.58 12.14 22.03
C ILE A 207 -31.45 11.16 22.34
N VAL A 208 -30.19 11.64 22.23
CA VAL A 208 -28.99 10.83 22.53
C VAL A 208 -29.00 10.37 24.00
N ALA A 209 -29.32 11.26 24.94
CA ALA A 209 -29.35 10.94 26.37
C ALA A 209 -30.43 9.89 26.71
N ILE A 210 -31.67 10.07 26.23
CA ILE A 210 -32.80 9.15 26.47
C ILE A 210 -32.49 7.76 25.90
N ALA A 211 -32.03 7.70 24.65
CA ALA A 211 -31.69 6.43 24.01
C ALA A 211 -30.54 5.72 24.75
N THR A 212 -29.50 6.47 25.17
CA THR A 212 -28.35 5.91 25.91
C THR A 212 -28.73 5.34 27.28
N GLN A 213 -29.79 5.87 27.90
CA GLN A 213 -30.35 5.35 29.15
C GLN A 213 -31.22 4.10 28.95
N GLY A 214 -31.47 3.67 27.71
CA GLY A 214 -32.29 2.49 27.40
C GLY A 214 -33.79 2.74 27.50
N ASP A 215 -34.24 3.99 27.39
CA ASP A 215 -35.66 4.33 27.38
C ASP A 215 -36.26 4.11 25.99
N GLU A 216 -37.34 3.33 25.91
CA GLU A 216 -37.99 2.91 24.65
C GLU A 216 -38.56 4.07 23.81
N ARG A 217 -38.70 5.27 24.39
CA ARG A 217 -39.14 6.47 23.66
C ARG A 217 -38.16 6.91 22.59
N CYS A 218 -36.87 6.61 22.74
CA CYS A 218 -35.87 6.88 21.73
C CYS A 218 -35.12 5.59 21.44
N SER A 219 -34.65 5.41 20.21
CA SER A 219 -33.96 4.19 19.82
C SER A 219 -32.63 4.49 19.17
N MET A 220 -31.64 3.63 19.39
CA MET A 220 -30.36 3.67 18.68
C MET A 220 -30.19 2.42 17.83
N GLY A 221 -29.34 2.50 16.81
CA GLY A 221 -29.08 1.37 15.93
C GLY A 221 -27.81 1.56 15.12
N ALA A 222 -27.33 0.46 14.55
CA ALA A 222 -26.18 0.48 13.67
C ALA A 222 -26.60 0.86 12.25
N LEU A 223 -25.69 1.50 11.53
CA LEU A 223 -25.86 1.81 10.12
C LEU A 223 -25.23 0.73 9.25
N SER A 224 -25.91 0.30 8.21
CA SER A 224 -25.40 -0.63 7.20
C SER A 224 -25.65 -0.08 5.81
N PHE A 225 -24.90 -0.61 4.84
CA PHE A 225 -24.93 -0.12 3.46
C PHE A 225 -25.70 -1.09 2.56
N GLY A 226 -26.80 -0.66 1.93
CA GLY A 226 -27.54 -1.50 0.98
C GLY A 226 -27.92 -2.87 1.53
N ASP A 227 -27.48 -3.93 0.84
CA ASP A 227 -27.58 -5.33 1.24
C ASP A 227 -26.25 -5.90 1.80
N ALA A 228 -25.32 -5.04 2.23
CA ALA A 228 -24.11 -5.48 2.94
C ALA A 228 -24.49 -6.30 4.17
N LYS A 229 -23.69 -7.33 4.48
CA LYS A 229 -23.99 -8.25 5.59
C LYS A 229 -23.58 -7.63 6.92
N GLY A 230 -22.60 -6.74 6.93
CA GLY A 230 -22.10 -6.04 8.11
C GLY A 230 -22.68 -4.63 8.29
N ALA A 231 -22.84 -4.23 9.55
CA ALA A 231 -23.01 -2.83 9.91
C ALA A 231 -21.65 -2.13 10.03
N PHE A 232 -21.62 -0.83 9.77
CA PHE A 232 -20.44 -0.02 9.93
C PHE A 232 -20.06 0.16 11.40
N GLU A 233 -18.77 0.03 11.69
CA GLU A 233 -18.19 0.34 12.99
C GLU A 233 -18.29 1.84 13.30
N GLY A 234 -18.59 2.16 14.57
CA GLY A 234 -18.61 3.53 15.06
C GLY A 234 -19.75 4.43 14.55
N LEU A 235 -20.54 4.00 13.55
CA LEU A 235 -21.66 4.75 12.99
C LEU A 235 -22.98 4.36 13.69
N ILE A 236 -23.42 5.22 14.62
CA ILE A 236 -24.60 4.98 15.47
C ILE A 236 -25.67 6.01 15.13
N VAL A 237 -26.89 5.53 14.82
CA VAL A 237 -28.04 6.38 14.52
C VAL A 237 -29.01 6.35 15.68
N TYR A 238 -29.27 7.53 16.26
CA TYR A 238 -30.28 7.77 17.28
C TYR A 238 -31.53 8.35 16.63
N CYS A 239 -32.71 7.84 16.97
CA CYS A 239 -34.00 8.34 16.51
C CYS A 239 -34.86 8.74 17.70
N GLY A 240 -35.53 9.87 17.58
CA GLY A 240 -36.51 10.33 18.56
C GLY A 240 -37.81 9.50 18.55
N PRO A 241 -38.84 9.95 19.28
CA PRO A 241 -40.10 9.21 19.46
C PRO A 241 -40.90 8.92 18.19
N GLN A 242 -40.65 9.67 17.11
CA GLN A 242 -41.28 9.48 15.81
C GLN A 242 -40.54 8.44 14.93
N GLY A 243 -39.47 7.83 15.45
CA GLY A 243 -38.66 6.87 14.72
C GLY A 243 -37.95 7.52 13.52
N GLU A 244 -37.87 6.77 12.41
CA GLU A 244 -37.12 7.18 11.21
C GLU A 244 -37.79 8.31 10.42
N GLU A 245 -39.08 8.54 10.64
CA GLU A 245 -39.84 9.63 10.03
C GLU A 245 -39.59 10.99 10.73
N GLY A 246 -39.00 10.99 11.93
CA GLY A 246 -38.69 12.20 12.68
C GLY A 246 -37.21 12.39 12.97
N ALA A 247 -36.90 13.25 13.96
CA ALA A 247 -35.54 13.69 14.26
C ALA A 247 -34.57 12.50 14.48
N CYS A 248 -33.48 12.53 13.71
CA CYS A 248 -32.42 11.53 13.74
C CYS A 248 -31.07 12.21 14.00
N VAL A 249 -30.23 11.58 14.80
CA VAL A 249 -28.88 12.05 15.12
C VAL A 249 -27.88 10.96 14.77
N LEU A 250 -26.87 11.30 13.97
CA LEU A 250 -25.78 10.40 13.61
C LEU A 250 -24.54 10.71 14.47
N TYR A 251 -24.05 9.69 15.16
CA TYR A 251 -22.69 9.65 15.68
C TYR A 251 -21.79 9.01 14.63
N ALA A 252 -20.77 9.75 14.19
CA ALA A 252 -19.80 9.31 13.19
C ALA A 252 -18.41 9.87 13.58
N PRO A 253 -17.71 9.23 14.53
CA PRO A 253 -16.41 9.72 14.98
C PRO A 253 -15.41 9.74 13.83
N GLN A 254 -14.57 10.78 13.78
CA GLN A 254 -13.55 10.96 12.72
C GLN A 254 -14.12 11.05 11.28
N ALA A 255 -15.41 11.38 11.13
CA ALA A 255 -16.00 11.64 9.84
C ALA A 255 -15.29 12.81 9.11
N PRO A 256 -15.32 12.81 7.76
CA PRO A 256 -14.73 13.89 6.98
C PRO A 256 -15.32 15.25 7.36
N GLY A 257 -14.48 16.29 7.36
CA GLY A 257 -14.88 17.66 7.76
C GLY A 257 -14.78 17.95 9.25
N GLY A 258 -14.24 17.03 10.07
CA GLY A 258 -13.86 17.29 11.46
C GLY A 258 -15.01 17.34 12.46
N ARG A 259 -16.23 16.94 12.05
CA ARG A 259 -17.39 16.80 12.93
C ARG A 259 -17.59 15.33 13.28
N SER A 260 -18.09 15.05 14.49
CA SER A 260 -18.43 13.67 14.92
C SER A 260 -19.93 13.43 15.10
N TRP A 261 -20.72 14.49 14.98
CA TRP A 261 -22.15 14.50 15.26
C TRP A 261 -22.89 15.30 14.19
N TYR A 262 -24.01 14.75 13.74
CA TYR A 262 -24.84 15.35 12.70
C TYR A 262 -26.32 15.16 13.07
N GLU A 263 -27.12 16.21 12.96
CA GLU A 263 -28.56 16.18 13.19
C GLU A 263 -29.35 16.26 11.87
N PHE A 264 -30.46 15.53 11.81
CA PHE A 264 -31.32 15.42 10.64
C PHE A 264 -32.79 15.41 11.05
N ALA A 265 -33.66 15.96 10.20
CA ALA A 265 -35.10 15.94 10.48
C ALA A 265 -35.75 14.57 10.22
N SER A 266 -35.08 13.67 9.50
CA SER A 266 -35.53 12.30 9.20
C SER A 266 -34.36 11.41 8.79
N PHE A 267 -34.56 10.09 8.85
CA PHE A 267 -33.59 9.12 8.33
C PHE A 267 -33.36 9.29 6.82
N ARG A 268 -34.37 9.76 6.09
CA ARG A 268 -34.25 10.08 4.66
C ARG A 268 -33.20 11.16 4.39
N GLN A 269 -33.14 12.20 5.21
CA GLN A 269 -32.11 13.25 5.09
C GLN A 269 -30.72 12.71 5.43
N LEU A 270 -30.62 11.86 6.44
CA LEU A 270 -29.38 11.16 6.79
C LEU A 270 -28.89 10.31 5.59
N ASN A 271 -29.78 9.59 4.91
CA ASN A 271 -29.46 8.81 3.71
C ASN A 271 -28.88 9.66 2.58
N PHE A 272 -29.42 10.87 2.33
CA PHE A 272 -28.83 11.78 1.34
C PHE A 272 -27.48 12.33 1.79
N HIS A 273 -27.31 12.63 3.08
CA HIS A 273 -26.03 13.10 3.61
C HIS A 273 -24.90 12.06 3.44
N LEU A 274 -25.21 10.79 3.68
CA LEU A 274 -24.27 9.69 3.46
C LEU A 274 -23.96 9.46 1.99
N PHE A 275 -24.95 9.66 1.10
CA PHE A 275 -24.71 9.69 -0.33
C PHE A 275 -23.73 10.80 -0.72
N ASP A 276 -23.85 12.01 -0.15
CA ASP A 276 -22.92 13.11 -0.41
C ASP A 276 -21.47 12.78 0.01
N TRP A 277 -21.28 12.00 1.08
CA TRP A 277 -19.95 11.51 1.45
C TRP A 277 -19.32 10.62 0.38
N THR A 278 -20.14 9.86 -0.36
CA THR A 278 -19.62 8.99 -1.42
C THR A 278 -19.10 9.77 -2.63
N ALA A 279 -19.50 11.02 -2.80
CA ALA A 279 -18.98 11.88 -3.85
C ALA A 279 -17.53 12.32 -3.57
N GLN A 280 -17.12 12.38 -2.30
CA GLN A 280 -15.80 12.83 -1.88
C GLN A 280 -14.83 11.65 -1.66
N PRO A 281 -13.56 11.74 -2.09
CA PRO A 281 -12.55 10.72 -1.79
C PRO A 281 -12.42 10.40 -0.30
N GLU A 282 -12.47 11.43 0.55
CA GLU A 282 -12.33 11.34 2.00
C GLU A 282 -13.51 10.59 2.63
N GLY A 283 -14.72 10.83 2.15
CA GLY A 283 -15.93 10.17 2.64
C GLY A 283 -15.99 8.70 2.24
N ARG A 284 -15.59 8.35 1.01
CA ARG A 284 -15.46 6.95 0.58
C ARG A 284 -14.43 6.20 1.42
N SER A 285 -13.26 6.81 1.64
CA SER A 285 -12.22 6.23 2.50
C SER A 285 -12.71 6.04 3.93
N TYR A 286 -13.40 7.03 4.50
CA TYR A 286 -14.00 6.91 5.83
C TYR A 286 -14.96 5.72 5.90
N LEU A 287 -15.93 5.64 4.99
CA LEU A 287 -16.95 4.58 5.01
C LEU A 287 -16.34 3.18 4.80
N SER A 288 -15.35 3.06 3.92
CA SER A 288 -14.68 1.77 3.72
C SER A 288 -13.85 1.34 4.93
N ARG A 289 -13.26 2.28 5.70
CA ARG A 289 -12.63 1.94 7.00
C ARG A 289 -13.62 1.39 8.01
N GLN A 290 -14.81 1.98 8.08
CA GLN A 290 -15.83 1.53 9.03
C GLN A 290 -16.49 0.21 8.61
N ALA A 291 -16.37 -0.20 7.35
CA ALA A 291 -16.85 -1.51 6.91
C ALA A 291 -16.00 -2.64 7.50
N LEU A 292 -16.62 -3.82 7.67
CA LEU A 292 -15.92 -5.05 8.02
C LEU A 292 -14.83 -5.35 6.99
N ALA A 293 -13.65 -5.78 7.45
CA ALA A 293 -12.50 -6.07 6.59
C ALA A 293 -12.84 -6.96 5.38
N SER A 294 -13.69 -7.97 5.58
CA SER A 294 -14.14 -8.91 4.54
C SER A 294 -15.04 -8.28 3.46
N GLU A 295 -15.66 -7.13 3.74
CA GLU A 295 -16.60 -6.46 2.83
C GLU A 295 -15.96 -5.28 2.07
N ARG A 296 -14.83 -4.75 2.57
CA ARG A 296 -14.16 -3.55 2.02
C ARG A 296 -13.89 -3.62 0.52
N ALA A 297 -13.32 -4.73 0.04
CA ALA A 297 -12.99 -4.86 -1.38
C ALA A 297 -14.25 -4.76 -2.28
N SER A 298 -15.34 -5.42 -1.87
CA SER A 298 -16.62 -5.35 -2.60
C SER A 298 -17.24 -3.95 -2.49
N PHE A 299 -17.13 -3.34 -1.32
CA PHE A 299 -17.59 -1.98 -1.07
C PHE A 299 -16.85 -0.95 -1.93
N ASP A 300 -15.53 -1.05 -2.06
CA ASP A 300 -14.69 -0.16 -2.87
C ASP A 300 -14.98 -0.30 -4.37
N VAL A 301 -15.25 -1.52 -4.85
CA VAL A 301 -15.71 -1.74 -6.23
C VAL A 301 -17.05 -1.06 -6.46
N TYR A 302 -17.98 -1.23 -5.53
CA TYR A 302 -19.29 -0.59 -5.61
C TYR A 302 -19.17 0.94 -5.54
N MET A 303 -18.31 1.50 -4.69
CA MET A 303 -18.06 2.94 -4.61
C MET A 303 -17.51 3.51 -5.91
N ARG A 304 -16.58 2.82 -6.57
CA ARG A 304 -16.10 3.21 -7.91
C ARG A 304 -17.24 3.24 -8.92
N ARG A 305 -18.12 2.24 -8.89
CA ARG A 305 -19.28 2.16 -9.79
C ARG A 305 -20.28 3.29 -9.56
N LEU A 306 -20.50 3.68 -8.30
CA LEU A 306 -21.36 4.82 -7.98
C LEU A 306 -20.85 6.15 -8.52
N GLN A 307 -19.53 6.33 -8.65
CA GLN A 307 -18.97 7.54 -9.26
C GLN A 307 -19.40 7.66 -10.73
N ASP A 308 -19.45 6.54 -11.44
CA ASP A 308 -19.84 6.50 -12.85
C ASP A 308 -21.37 6.54 -13.03
N LEU A 309 -22.11 5.86 -12.14
CA LEU A 309 -23.57 5.79 -12.15
C LEU A 309 -24.17 6.06 -10.76
N PRO A 310 -24.37 7.33 -10.38
CA PRO A 310 -24.98 7.68 -9.10
C PRO A 310 -26.40 7.15 -8.90
N SER A 311 -27.11 6.87 -10.01
CA SER A 311 -28.45 6.27 -10.00
C SER A 311 -28.49 4.85 -9.42
N GLN A 312 -27.34 4.19 -9.24
CA GLN A 312 -27.24 2.86 -8.62
C GLN A 312 -27.19 2.90 -7.08
N TRP A 313 -27.36 4.07 -6.46
CA TRP A 313 -27.42 4.22 -5.01
C TRP A 313 -28.49 3.32 -4.39
N CYS A 314 -28.07 2.28 -3.67
CA CYS A 314 -28.97 1.34 -2.99
C CYS A 314 -29.48 1.82 -1.62
N GLY A 315 -29.01 2.98 -1.14
CA GLY A 315 -29.38 3.52 0.17
C GLY A 315 -28.63 2.89 1.35
N ILE A 316 -28.85 3.48 2.52
CA ILE A 316 -28.44 2.96 3.83
C ILE A 316 -29.61 2.29 4.56
N ARG A 317 -29.30 1.37 5.46
CA ARG A 317 -30.29 0.73 6.34
C ARG A 317 -29.87 0.89 7.80
N ARG A 318 -30.86 1.09 8.65
CA ARG A 318 -30.68 1.12 10.10
C ARG A 318 -31.13 -0.20 10.71
N SER A 319 -30.28 -0.77 11.54
CA SER A 319 -30.57 -1.95 12.34
C SER A 319 -30.74 -1.53 13.80
N PRO A 320 -31.97 -1.41 14.31
CA PRO A 320 -32.21 -0.95 15.69
C PRO A 320 -31.65 -1.95 16.70
N TRP A 321 -31.06 -1.43 17.77
CA TRP A 321 -30.53 -2.25 18.85
C TRP A 321 -31.60 -2.49 19.92
N PRO A 322 -31.83 -3.75 20.35
CA PRO A 322 -32.78 -4.04 21.39
C PRO A 322 -32.29 -3.50 22.74
N ASN A 323 -33.21 -3.01 23.57
CA ASN A 323 -32.94 -2.75 24.97
C ASN A 323 -32.80 -4.08 25.71
N SER A 324 -31.56 -4.49 25.95
CA SER A 324 -31.23 -5.69 26.72
C SER A 324 -30.95 -5.35 28.19
N THR A 325 -30.86 -6.37 29.06
CA THR A 325 -30.42 -6.19 30.46
C THR A 325 -29.03 -5.59 30.60
N GLU A 326 -28.18 -5.77 29.58
CA GLU A 326 -26.83 -5.22 29.50
C GLU A 326 -26.83 -3.78 28.92
N GLY A 327 -27.97 -3.29 28.41
CA GLY A 327 -28.13 -1.98 27.78
C GLY A 327 -27.90 -1.99 26.26
N ALA A 328 -28.49 -1.03 25.55
CA ALA A 328 -28.41 -0.97 24.08
C ALA A 328 -26.98 -0.72 23.55
N LEU A 329 -26.16 0.06 24.27
CA LEU A 329 -24.77 0.34 23.89
C LEU A 329 -23.88 -0.93 23.85
N ARG A 330 -24.30 -2.01 24.51
CA ARG A 330 -23.63 -3.30 24.43
C ARG A 330 -23.54 -3.81 22.99
N GLN A 331 -24.55 -3.56 22.17
CA GLN A 331 -24.56 -3.94 20.75
C GLN A 331 -23.48 -3.18 19.97
N GLY A 332 -23.28 -1.89 20.26
CA GLY A 332 -22.19 -1.11 19.67
C GLY A 332 -20.80 -1.65 20.04
N VAL A 333 -20.62 -2.12 21.28
CA VAL A 333 -19.40 -2.80 21.71
C VAL A 333 -19.20 -4.12 20.97
N MET A 334 -20.24 -4.93 20.84
CA MET A 334 -20.17 -6.20 20.10
C MET A 334 -19.79 -5.99 18.64
N LEU A 335 -20.35 -4.96 17.98
CA LEU A 335 -19.98 -4.58 16.61
C LEU A 335 -18.53 -4.12 16.52
N HIS A 336 -18.04 -3.34 17.50
CA HIS A 336 -16.63 -2.95 17.55
C HIS A 336 -15.70 -4.16 17.71
N VAL A 337 -16.07 -5.13 18.57
CA VAL A 337 -15.32 -6.39 18.74
C VAL A 337 -15.36 -7.24 17.47
N GLU A 338 -16.49 -7.30 16.77
CA GLU A 338 -16.61 -7.99 15.48
C GLU A 338 -15.76 -7.32 14.40
N TRP A 339 -15.72 -5.99 14.36
CA TRP A 339 -14.86 -5.24 13.46
C TRP A 339 -13.38 -5.51 13.75
N LEU A 340 -12.94 -5.43 15.01
CA LEU A 340 -11.57 -5.76 15.43
C LEU A 340 -11.22 -7.21 15.08
N ARG A 341 -12.15 -8.15 15.30
CA ARG A 341 -11.98 -9.55 14.90
C ARG A 341 -11.80 -9.68 13.39
N GLY A 342 -12.55 -8.92 12.60
CA GLY A 342 -12.38 -8.84 11.14
C GLY A 342 -10.98 -8.36 10.76
N GLU A 343 -10.44 -7.35 11.44
CA GLU A 343 -9.06 -6.90 11.25
C GLU A 343 -8.04 -7.99 11.61
N VAL A 344 -8.22 -8.70 12.73
CA VAL A 344 -7.35 -9.83 13.10
C VAL A 344 -7.43 -10.94 12.06
N GLN A 345 -8.63 -11.26 11.59
CA GLN A 345 -8.89 -12.28 10.57
C GLN A 345 -8.23 -11.93 9.24
N ALA A 346 -8.20 -10.65 8.85
CA ALA A 346 -7.57 -10.19 7.62
C ALA A 346 -6.04 -10.38 7.65
N VAL A 347 -5.42 -10.22 8.81
CA VAL A 347 -3.96 -10.39 8.99
C VAL A 347 -3.58 -11.85 9.28
N VAL A 348 -4.42 -12.56 10.03
CA VAL A 348 -4.18 -13.94 10.50
C VAL A 348 -5.42 -14.82 10.21
N PRO A 349 -5.70 -15.16 8.93
CA PRO A 349 -6.88 -15.94 8.55
C PRO A 349 -6.94 -17.31 9.23
N ALA A 350 -8.13 -17.91 9.27
CA ALA A 350 -8.33 -19.23 9.85
C ALA A 350 -7.45 -20.31 9.18
N GLY A 351 -7.27 -20.24 7.85
CA GLY A 351 -6.38 -21.15 7.14
C GLY A 351 -4.91 -21.00 7.56
N TYR A 352 -4.45 -19.78 7.82
CA TYR A 352 -3.09 -19.55 8.35
C TYR A 352 -2.90 -20.10 9.77
N ARG A 353 -3.89 -19.92 10.65
CA ARG A 353 -3.85 -20.44 12.03
C ARG A 353 -3.80 -21.96 12.09
N SER A 354 -4.46 -22.62 11.14
CA SER A 354 -4.51 -24.07 11.01
C SER A 354 -3.41 -24.67 10.12
N ALA A 355 -2.66 -23.83 9.39
CA ALA A 355 -1.55 -24.26 8.55
C ALA A 355 -0.44 -24.96 9.34
N THR A 356 0.40 -25.72 8.65
CA THR A 356 1.60 -26.30 9.26
C THR A 356 2.66 -25.21 9.52
N ALA A 357 3.62 -25.47 10.41
CA ALA A 357 4.74 -24.56 10.62
C ALA A 357 5.52 -24.33 9.31
N ALA A 358 5.73 -25.39 8.52
CA ALA A 358 6.41 -25.33 7.23
C ALA A 358 5.70 -24.40 6.23
N GLN A 359 4.36 -24.42 6.14
CA GLN A 359 3.60 -23.52 5.27
C GLN A 359 3.75 -22.05 5.68
N ARG A 360 3.67 -21.75 6.99
CA ARG A 360 3.87 -20.38 7.49
C ARG A 360 5.29 -19.88 7.24
N GLN A 361 6.28 -20.74 7.45
CA GLN A 361 7.69 -20.44 7.20
C GLN A 361 7.96 -20.24 5.72
N CYS A 362 7.40 -21.09 4.84
CA CYS A 362 7.47 -20.91 3.39
C CYS A 362 6.88 -19.56 2.97
N PHE A 363 5.74 -19.17 3.55
CA PHE A 363 5.14 -17.85 3.29
C PHE A 363 6.06 -16.70 3.75
N ALA A 364 6.64 -16.78 4.95
CA ALA A 364 7.59 -15.78 5.45
C ALA A 364 8.85 -15.67 4.57
N ARG A 365 9.37 -16.83 4.15
CA ARG A 365 10.51 -16.98 3.25
C ARG A 365 10.26 -16.30 1.91
N LEU A 366 9.17 -16.66 1.24
CA LEU A 366 8.77 -16.08 -0.04
C LEU A 366 8.61 -14.56 0.04
N ASN A 367 8.07 -14.03 1.14
CA ASN A 367 7.98 -12.58 1.33
C ASN A 367 9.37 -11.92 1.45
N THR A 368 10.33 -12.58 2.08
CA THR A 368 11.71 -12.09 2.22
C THR A 368 12.46 -12.17 0.89
N GLU A 369 12.32 -13.29 0.18
CA GLU A 369 12.88 -13.49 -1.16
C GLU A 369 12.28 -12.51 -2.17
N LEU A 370 10.96 -12.31 -2.17
CA LEU A 370 10.30 -11.32 -3.03
C LEU A 370 10.80 -9.90 -2.78
N LYS A 371 11.08 -9.52 -1.52
CA LYS A 371 11.71 -8.22 -1.22
C LYS A 371 13.11 -8.11 -1.83
N GLY A 372 13.93 -9.14 -1.66
CA GLY A 372 15.27 -9.19 -2.26
C GLY A 372 15.22 -9.18 -3.79
N LEU A 373 14.34 -9.99 -4.39
CA LEU A 373 14.11 -10.09 -5.82
C LEU A 373 13.59 -8.79 -6.40
N ALA A 374 12.65 -8.11 -5.74
CA ALA A 374 12.15 -6.83 -6.22
C ALA A 374 13.26 -5.76 -6.18
N ARG A 375 14.13 -5.75 -5.16
CA ARG A 375 15.27 -4.82 -5.09
C ARG A 375 16.29 -5.11 -6.19
N LEU A 376 16.60 -6.40 -6.37
CA LEU A 376 17.49 -6.86 -7.43
C LEU A 376 16.90 -6.53 -8.80
N ALA A 377 15.61 -6.75 -8.99
CA ALA A 377 14.89 -6.42 -10.21
C ALA A 377 14.98 -4.93 -10.50
N SER A 378 14.74 -4.05 -9.51
CA SER A 378 14.83 -2.61 -9.74
C SER A 378 16.24 -2.09 -10.01
N ARG A 379 17.29 -2.78 -9.53
CA ARG A 379 18.69 -2.36 -9.67
C ARG A 379 19.37 -2.93 -10.92
N GLU A 380 19.23 -4.23 -11.12
CA GLU A 380 20.02 -5.01 -12.09
C GLU A 380 19.19 -5.51 -13.29
N ALA A 381 17.86 -5.61 -13.14
CA ALA A 381 16.97 -6.15 -14.19
C ALA A 381 15.86 -5.17 -14.63
N ALA A 382 15.92 -3.91 -14.19
CA ALA A 382 14.88 -2.94 -14.47
C ALA A 382 14.99 -2.49 -15.91
N LEU A 383 13.87 -2.51 -16.62
CA LEU A 383 13.77 -1.85 -17.89
C LEU A 383 13.96 -0.34 -17.66
N ILE A 384 15.00 0.25 -18.25
CA ILE A 384 15.17 1.70 -18.23
C ILE A 384 13.99 2.36 -18.94
N SER A 385 13.42 3.41 -18.36
CA SER A 385 12.35 4.17 -19.01
C SER A 385 12.86 4.82 -20.30
N TYR A 386 11.96 5.05 -21.25
CA TYR A 386 12.33 5.73 -22.49
C TYR A 386 12.84 7.15 -22.20
N GLU A 387 12.20 7.85 -21.26
CA GLU A 387 12.55 9.19 -20.83
C GLU A 387 13.93 9.25 -20.17
N ASP A 388 14.24 8.30 -19.28
CA ASP A 388 15.55 8.24 -18.62
C ASP A 388 16.65 7.87 -19.60
N PHE A 389 16.38 6.93 -20.51
CA PHE A 389 17.32 6.58 -21.58
C PHE A 389 17.60 7.79 -22.47
N ALA A 390 16.56 8.47 -22.94
CA ALA A 390 16.69 9.64 -23.80
C ALA A 390 17.42 10.77 -23.07
N SER A 391 17.09 11.05 -21.81
CA SER A 391 17.77 12.08 -21.01
C SER A 391 19.26 11.74 -20.83
N ARG A 392 19.62 10.49 -20.52
CA ARG A 392 21.03 10.06 -20.44
C ARG A 392 21.75 10.13 -21.78
N LEU A 393 21.08 9.76 -22.87
CA LEU A 393 21.62 9.86 -24.22
C LEU A 393 21.92 11.32 -24.57
N ILE A 394 20.98 12.23 -24.32
CA ILE A 394 21.13 13.67 -24.59
C ILE A 394 22.24 14.26 -23.73
N LYS A 395 22.27 13.93 -22.44
CA LYS A 395 23.33 14.32 -21.50
C LYS A 395 24.70 13.93 -22.06
N ARG A 396 24.88 12.64 -22.37
CA ARG A 396 26.15 12.12 -22.91
C ARG A 396 26.56 12.85 -24.19
N CYS A 397 25.65 13.02 -25.15
CA CYS A 397 25.95 13.73 -26.39
C CYS A 397 26.31 15.21 -26.15
N ALA A 398 25.67 15.86 -25.17
CA ALA A 398 25.98 17.22 -24.78
C ALA A 398 27.36 17.36 -24.13
N GLU A 399 27.67 16.49 -23.18
CA GLU A 399 28.96 16.44 -22.50
C GLU A 399 30.10 16.13 -23.47
N GLU A 400 29.91 15.18 -24.39
CA GLU A 400 30.88 14.83 -25.43
C GLU A 400 31.12 16.00 -26.40
N ALA A 401 30.06 16.69 -26.85
CA ALA A 401 30.19 17.84 -27.75
C ALA A 401 30.94 19.02 -27.10
N LEU A 402 30.69 19.27 -25.81
CA LEU A 402 31.38 20.28 -25.03
C LEU A 402 32.83 19.88 -24.75
N ALA A 403 33.07 18.61 -24.41
CA ALA A 403 34.42 18.09 -24.15
C ALA A 403 35.33 18.19 -25.38
N GLN A 404 34.80 17.97 -26.59
CA GLN A 404 35.53 18.20 -27.85
C GLN A 404 36.02 19.64 -28.03
N HIS A 405 35.41 20.59 -27.33
CA HIS A 405 35.75 22.02 -27.37
C HIS A 405 36.45 22.49 -26.07
N GLY A 406 36.87 21.56 -25.21
CA GLY A 406 37.62 21.85 -23.98
C GLY A 406 36.76 22.25 -22.78
N GLU A 407 35.44 22.05 -22.85
CA GLU A 407 34.51 22.33 -21.76
C GLU A 407 34.06 21.04 -21.08
N THR A 408 34.21 20.95 -19.75
CA THR A 408 33.74 19.81 -18.96
C THR A 408 32.70 20.32 -17.97
N VAL A 409 31.44 20.03 -18.28
CA VAL A 409 30.28 20.48 -17.50
C VAL A 409 29.36 19.28 -17.29
N ASP A 410 28.88 19.09 -16.07
CA ASP A 410 27.85 18.09 -15.76
C ASP A 410 26.50 18.60 -16.28
N ILE A 411 26.02 18.02 -17.38
CA ILE A 411 24.81 18.50 -18.06
C ILE A 411 23.56 17.82 -17.49
N ASP A 412 22.54 18.62 -17.19
CA ASP A 412 21.19 18.13 -16.90
C ASP A 412 20.22 18.64 -18.00
N PRO A 413 19.84 17.77 -18.98
CA PRO A 413 18.95 18.14 -20.08
C PRO A 413 17.55 18.60 -19.65
N ASP A 414 17.08 18.22 -18.46
CA ASP A 414 15.78 18.61 -17.92
C ASP A 414 15.79 20.02 -17.32
N LEU A 415 16.97 20.59 -17.05
CA LEU A 415 17.14 21.97 -16.58
C LEU A 415 17.59 22.94 -17.70
N ILE A 416 17.69 22.47 -18.94
CA ILE A 416 17.99 23.29 -20.11
C ILE A 416 16.67 23.59 -20.82
N VAL A 417 16.20 24.84 -20.77
CA VAL A 417 14.96 25.27 -21.42
C VAL A 417 15.27 25.78 -22.81
N VAL A 418 14.68 25.15 -23.83
CA VAL A 418 14.70 25.60 -25.23
C VAL A 418 13.43 26.40 -25.51
N ARG A 419 13.61 27.65 -25.93
CA ARG A 419 12.50 28.48 -26.43
C ARG A 419 12.51 28.44 -27.95
N LEU A 420 11.37 28.10 -28.52
CA LEU A 420 11.16 28.07 -29.98
C LEU A 420 10.47 29.36 -30.46
N ASP A 421 9.59 29.93 -29.64
CA ASP A 421 8.97 31.25 -29.85
C ASP A 421 8.47 31.83 -28.50
N ASP A 422 7.81 32.99 -28.52
CA ASP A 422 7.30 33.71 -27.33
C ASP A 422 6.24 32.92 -26.52
N SER A 423 5.65 31.89 -27.11
CA SER A 423 4.58 31.05 -26.54
C SER A 423 4.98 29.60 -26.31
N LYS A 424 6.12 29.17 -26.85
CA LYS A 424 6.55 27.76 -26.87
C LYS A 424 7.94 27.60 -26.26
N GLU A 425 7.95 27.21 -24.99
CA GLU A 425 9.14 26.77 -24.25
C GLU A 425 8.98 25.31 -23.81
N MET A 426 10.07 24.54 -23.86
CA MET A 426 10.13 23.18 -23.32
C MET A 426 11.57 22.84 -22.91
N THR A 427 11.75 21.80 -22.11
CA THR A 427 13.11 21.34 -21.76
C THR A 427 13.77 20.67 -22.97
N LEU A 428 15.10 20.66 -23.02
CA LEU A 428 15.88 20.01 -24.08
C LEU A 428 15.53 18.53 -24.19
N SER A 429 15.37 17.87 -23.04
CA SER A 429 14.87 16.49 -22.96
C SER A 429 13.51 16.31 -23.64
N ARG A 430 12.50 17.11 -23.31
CA ARG A 430 11.15 17.02 -23.89
C ARG A 430 11.13 17.32 -25.37
N MET A 431 11.89 18.32 -25.80
CA MET A 431 12.00 18.65 -27.22
C MET A 431 12.46 17.45 -28.05
N ILE A 432 13.49 16.74 -27.59
CA ILE A 432 14.04 15.60 -28.30
C ILE A 432 13.16 14.36 -28.15
N ILE A 433 12.62 14.10 -26.95
CA ILE A 433 11.72 12.96 -26.66
C ILE A 433 10.44 13.03 -27.47
N ASP A 434 9.85 14.21 -27.59
CA ASP A 434 8.62 14.48 -28.34
C ASP A 434 8.88 14.69 -29.84
N GLU A 435 10.13 14.45 -30.30
CA GLU A 435 10.59 14.61 -31.68
C GLU A 435 10.26 15.98 -32.31
N HIS A 436 10.33 17.05 -31.51
CA HIS A 436 10.16 18.40 -32.00
C HIS A 436 11.38 18.83 -32.83
N HIS A 437 11.24 18.76 -34.15
CA HIS A 437 12.28 19.21 -35.08
C HIS A 437 12.39 20.72 -35.12
N ILE A 438 13.61 21.23 -34.95
CA ILE A 438 13.91 22.63 -35.24
C ILE A 438 14.19 22.72 -36.75
N THR A 439 13.44 23.52 -37.49
CA THR A 439 13.62 23.87 -38.91
C THR A 439 14.05 25.33 -39.06
N GLU A 440 14.48 25.74 -40.26
CA GLU A 440 14.77 27.16 -40.55
C GLU A 440 13.53 28.07 -40.39
N GLU A 441 12.33 27.48 -40.38
CA GLU A 441 11.05 28.16 -40.14
C GLU A 441 10.59 28.10 -38.66
N SER A 442 11.35 27.43 -37.78
CA SER A 442 10.96 27.19 -36.37
C SER A 442 11.16 28.39 -35.44
N GLY A 443 11.05 29.60 -35.97
CA GLY A 443 11.00 30.85 -35.22
C GLY A 443 9.98 31.79 -35.86
N PRO A 444 9.42 32.76 -35.13
CA PRO A 444 8.47 33.69 -35.70
C PRO A 444 9.09 34.40 -36.90
N ALA A 445 8.37 34.46 -38.03
CA ALA A 445 8.81 35.12 -39.27
C ALA A 445 9.29 36.57 -39.06
N HIS A 446 8.87 37.19 -37.96
CA HIS A 446 9.18 38.56 -37.60
C HIS A 446 10.49 38.73 -36.77
N ASN A 447 11.11 37.65 -36.28
CA ASN A 447 12.36 37.69 -35.48
C ASN A 447 13.36 36.57 -35.85
N PRO A 448 13.80 36.47 -37.12
CA PRO A 448 14.86 35.53 -37.50
C PRO A 448 16.17 35.88 -36.77
N GLY A 449 16.73 34.94 -36.02
CA GLY A 449 18.00 35.09 -35.28
C GLY A 449 17.89 35.23 -33.75
N ILE A 450 16.67 35.35 -33.20
CA ILE A 450 16.42 35.36 -31.73
C ILE A 450 16.07 33.95 -31.21
N TYR A 451 15.45 33.13 -32.05
CA TYR A 451 15.02 31.78 -31.74
C TYR A 451 15.65 30.75 -32.71
N PRO A 452 15.89 29.50 -32.27
CA PRO A 452 15.73 29.00 -30.91
C PRO A 452 16.75 29.62 -29.93
N SER A 453 16.37 29.79 -28.67
CA SER A 453 17.30 30.22 -27.61
C SER A 453 17.27 29.26 -26.43
N ILE A 454 18.39 29.14 -25.72
CA ILE A 454 18.52 28.31 -24.53
C ILE A 454 18.55 29.20 -23.30
N ARG A 455 17.82 28.82 -22.26
CA ARG A 455 17.93 29.38 -20.91
C ARG A 455 18.14 28.24 -19.93
N LEU A 456 19.07 28.42 -19.01
CA LEU A 456 19.28 27.48 -17.91
C LEU A 456 18.26 27.76 -16.79
N ALA A 457 17.63 26.70 -16.30
CA ALA A 457 16.79 26.76 -15.10
C ALA A 457 17.68 26.87 -13.83
N PRO A 458 17.14 27.37 -12.70
CA PRO A 458 17.87 27.45 -11.45
C PRO A 458 18.41 26.07 -11.04
N GLY A 459 19.72 25.99 -10.74
CA GLY A 459 20.39 24.77 -10.31
C GLY A 459 21.26 24.07 -11.37
N HIS A 460 21.15 24.45 -12.65
CA HIS A 460 22.06 23.94 -13.69
C HIS A 460 23.40 24.73 -13.72
N PRO A 461 24.57 24.08 -13.85
CA PRO A 461 25.86 24.77 -14.01
C PRO A 461 25.91 25.63 -15.29
N PRO A 462 26.71 26.70 -15.37
CA PRO A 462 26.80 27.51 -16.58
C PRO A 462 27.34 26.69 -17.76
N VAL A 463 26.71 26.85 -18.93
CA VAL A 463 27.07 26.17 -20.20
C VAL A 463 27.30 27.23 -21.26
N SER A 464 28.24 27.00 -22.17
CA SER A 464 28.47 27.89 -23.31
C SER A 464 27.37 27.83 -24.36
N ASP A 465 27.28 28.89 -25.17
CA ASP A 465 26.39 28.94 -26.33
C ASP A 465 26.77 27.94 -27.44
N LEU A 466 27.86 27.18 -27.29
CA LEU A 466 28.24 26.11 -28.22
C LEU A 466 27.16 25.03 -28.29
N LEU A 467 26.51 24.73 -27.16
CA LEU A 467 25.44 23.74 -27.11
C LEU A 467 24.30 24.08 -28.08
N LEU A 468 23.98 25.38 -28.24
CA LEU A 468 22.94 25.87 -29.15
C LEU A 468 23.21 25.49 -30.61
N LYS A 469 24.48 25.31 -31.00
CA LYS A 469 24.85 24.91 -32.37
C LYS A 469 24.51 23.44 -32.67
N TYR A 470 24.50 22.59 -31.66
CA TYR A 470 24.25 21.16 -31.81
C TYR A 470 22.78 20.78 -31.71
N VAL A 471 22.00 21.53 -30.91
CA VAL A 471 20.58 21.24 -30.63
C VAL A 471 19.71 21.12 -31.90
N PRO A 472 19.81 22.00 -32.92
CA PRO A 472 19.08 21.82 -34.17
C PRO A 472 19.44 20.54 -34.92
N GLY A 473 20.71 20.14 -34.90
CA GLY A 473 21.17 18.88 -35.48
C GLY A 473 20.58 17.68 -34.75
N TRP A 474 20.74 17.63 -33.42
CA TRP A 474 20.21 16.55 -32.59
C TRP A 474 18.69 16.40 -32.68
N SER A 475 17.96 17.52 -32.82
CA SER A 475 16.50 17.49 -33.01
C SER A 475 16.07 16.66 -34.22
N ARG A 476 16.95 16.44 -35.21
CA ARG A 476 16.66 15.67 -36.43
C ARG A 476 17.36 14.31 -36.47
N THR A 477 18.56 14.23 -35.90
CA THR A 477 19.45 13.08 -36.10
C THR A 477 19.61 12.18 -34.88
N LEU A 478 19.29 12.64 -33.67
CA LEU A 478 19.55 11.86 -32.46
C LEU A 478 18.65 10.62 -32.36
N ARG A 479 17.40 10.73 -32.81
CA ARG A 479 16.42 9.62 -32.89
C ARG A 479 16.47 8.67 -31.67
N PRO A 480 16.22 9.19 -30.46
CA PRO A 480 16.30 8.39 -29.23
C PRO A 480 15.43 7.13 -29.27
N GLY A 481 14.29 7.14 -29.97
CA GLY A 481 13.43 5.97 -30.14
C GLY A 481 14.13 4.79 -30.85
N GLU A 482 14.80 5.04 -31.98
CA GLU A 482 15.55 4.00 -32.71
C GLU A 482 16.70 3.45 -31.87
N GLN A 483 17.43 4.35 -31.18
CA GLN A 483 18.52 3.95 -30.29
C GLN A 483 18.03 3.15 -29.08
N TYR A 484 16.84 3.48 -28.55
CA TYR A 484 16.22 2.75 -27.46
C TYR A 484 15.85 1.33 -27.90
N LEU A 485 15.24 1.16 -29.08
CA LEU A 485 14.93 -0.16 -29.64
C LEU A 485 16.18 -1.01 -29.89
N ALA A 486 17.25 -0.38 -30.41
CA ALA A 486 18.53 -1.06 -30.59
C ALA A 486 19.11 -1.53 -29.25
N MET A 487 19.01 -0.71 -28.20
CA MET A 487 19.42 -1.07 -26.84
C MET A 487 18.59 -2.23 -26.28
N LEU A 488 17.26 -2.23 -26.44
CA LEU A 488 16.42 -3.35 -26.00
C LEU A 488 16.81 -4.67 -26.70
N LYS A 489 17.07 -4.61 -28.01
CA LYS A 489 17.52 -5.77 -28.78
C LYS A 489 18.88 -6.28 -28.28
N ALA A 490 19.84 -5.38 -28.06
CA ALA A 490 21.21 -5.73 -27.67
C ALA A 490 21.34 -6.15 -26.19
N ASP A 491 20.63 -5.52 -25.26
CA ASP A 491 20.88 -5.69 -23.82
C ASP A 491 19.82 -6.56 -23.11
N TYR A 492 18.64 -6.75 -23.72
CA TYR A 492 17.49 -7.45 -23.11
C TYR A 492 16.97 -8.64 -23.92
N LEU A 493 17.27 -8.74 -25.22
CA LEU A 493 16.87 -9.87 -26.07
C LEU A 493 18.02 -10.78 -26.47
N ASP A 494 19.21 -10.22 -26.69
CA ASP A 494 20.39 -11.00 -27.03
C ASP A 494 20.80 -11.89 -25.86
N GLN A 495 20.79 -13.20 -26.10
CA GLN A 495 21.09 -14.21 -25.09
C GLN A 495 22.57 -14.21 -24.68
N ASP A 496 23.44 -13.70 -25.57
CA ASP A 496 24.88 -13.62 -25.35
C ASP A 496 25.28 -12.31 -24.63
N ALA A 497 24.34 -11.38 -24.41
CA ALA A 497 24.61 -10.11 -23.79
C ALA A 497 25.02 -10.25 -22.31
N PRO A 498 26.00 -9.44 -21.84
CA PRO A 498 26.42 -9.47 -20.45
C PRO A 498 25.25 -9.07 -19.54
N GLY A 499 24.81 -10.02 -18.71
CA GLY A 499 23.72 -9.84 -17.76
C GLY A 499 22.33 -10.29 -18.24
N TYR A 500 22.14 -10.68 -19.51
CA TYR A 500 20.85 -11.21 -19.99
C TYR A 500 20.33 -12.35 -19.11
N ALA A 501 21.20 -13.32 -18.79
CA ALA A 501 20.85 -14.45 -17.92
C ALA A 501 20.34 -13.99 -16.55
N LEU A 502 21.00 -13.01 -15.92
CA LEU A 502 20.54 -12.46 -14.64
C LEU A 502 19.18 -11.79 -14.77
N LYS A 503 18.96 -10.95 -15.79
CA LYS A 503 17.66 -10.27 -15.99
C LYS A 503 16.52 -11.27 -16.17
N ARG A 504 16.74 -12.28 -17.00
CA ARG A 504 15.81 -13.38 -17.25
C ARG A 504 15.53 -14.17 -15.96
N ASP A 505 16.57 -14.56 -15.23
CA ASP A 505 16.44 -15.39 -14.03
C ASP A 505 15.75 -14.61 -12.89
N VAL A 506 16.00 -13.31 -12.77
CA VAL A 506 15.27 -12.42 -11.84
C VAL A 506 13.79 -12.35 -12.20
N TYR A 507 13.45 -12.17 -13.48
CA TYR A 507 12.05 -12.18 -13.94
C TYR A 507 11.34 -13.49 -13.61
N VAL A 508 11.98 -14.63 -13.92
CA VAL A 508 11.42 -15.97 -13.66
C VAL A 508 11.25 -16.20 -12.16
N ALA A 509 12.26 -15.86 -11.36
CA ALA A 509 12.21 -15.99 -9.91
C ALA A 509 11.08 -15.13 -9.32
N LEU A 510 10.96 -13.87 -9.74
CA LEU A 510 9.90 -12.96 -9.29
C LEU A 510 8.51 -13.56 -9.55
N ARG A 511 8.23 -13.98 -10.79
CA ARG A 511 6.92 -14.54 -11.16
C ARG A 511 6.58 -15.81 -10.39
N ARG A 512 7.53 -16.72 -10.23
CA ARG A 512 7.29 -17.98 -9.52
C ARG A 512 7.08 -17.76 -8.02
N HIS A 513 7.89 -16.89 -7.39
CA HIS A 513 7.72 -16.59 -5.97
C HIS A 513 6.39 -15.85 -5.71
N GLU A 514 5.98 -14.98 -6.63
CA GLU A 514 4.68 -14.28 -6.59
C GLU A 514 3.50 -15.28 -6.67
N MET A 515 3.56 -16.25 -7.58
CA MET A 515 2.55 -17.30 -7.71
C MET A 515 2.50 -18.21 -6.48
N HIS A 516 3.65 -18.68 -5.99
CA HIS A 516 3.74 -19.51 -4.79
C HIS A 516 3.19 -18.78 -3.56
N ARG A 517 3.58 -17.52 -3.37
CA ARG A 517 3.08 -16.66 -2.29
C ARG A 517 1.57 -16.50 -2.39
N SER A 518 1.06 -16.21 -3.59
CA SER A 518 -0.38 -16.05 -3.85
C SER A 518 -1.18 -17.33 -3.64
N ALA A 519 -0.60 -18.50 -3.95
CA ALA A 519 -1.24 -19.79 -3.73
C ALA A 519 -1.35 -20.11 -2.23
N LEU A 520 -0.30 -19.83 -1.45
CA LEU A 520 -0.34 -19.92 0.00
C LEU A 520 -1.34 -18.93 0.60
N GLU A 521 -1.37 -17.69 0.11
CA GLU A 521 -2.34 -16.67 0.52
C GLU A 521 -3.77 -17.16 0.30
N ALA A 522 -4.07 -17.66 -0.91
CA ALA A 522 -5.38 -18.19 -1.26
C ALA A 522 -5.75 -19.46 -0.47
N LEU A 523 -4.78 -20.32 -0.13
CA LEU A 523 -5.00 -21.43 0.80
C LEU A 523 -5.36 -20.94 2.20
N PHE A 524 -4.70 -19.88 2.68
CA PHE A 524 -4.93 -19.34 4.02
C PHE A 524 -6.26 -18.59 4.13
N THR A 525 -6.68 -17.85 3.08
CA THR A 525 -7.98 -17.17 3.01
C THR A 525 -9.14 -18.13 2.75
N GLY A 526 -8.85 -19.34 2.23
CA GLY A 526 -9.83 -20.35 1.86
C GLY A 526 -10.36 -20.20 0.43
N ASP A 527 -9.71 -19.39 -0.41
CA ASP A 527 -9.99 -19.29 -1.85
C ASP A 527 -9.50 -20.51 -2.63
N LEU A 528 -8.56 -21.29 -2.08
CA LEU A 528 -8.08 -22.55 -2.62
C LEU A 528 -8.25 -23.70 -1.63
N GLU A 529 -8.69 -24.86 -2.13
CA GLU A 529 -8.64 -26.09 -1.37
C GLU A 529 -7.22 -26.67 -1.30
N ARG A 530 -6.93 -27.48 -0.28
CA ARG A 530 -5.60 -28.09 -0.09
C ARG A 530 -5.12 -28.89 -1.31
N LYS A 531 -6.01 -29.67 -1.93
CA LYS A 531 -5.66 -30.48 -3.11
C LYS A 531 -5.31 -29.60 -4.32
N GLN A 532 -6.10 -28.55 -4.56
CA GLN A 532 -5.83 -27.58 -5.63
C GLN A 532 -4.49 -26.88 -5.39
N PHE A 533 -4.21 -26.46 -4.15
CA PHE A 533 -2.93 -25.88 -3.76
C PHE A 533 -1.75 -26.80 -4.08
N GLU A 534 -1.81 -28.07 -3.67
CA GLU A 534 -0.73 -29.05 -3.92
C GLU A 534 -0.49 -29.28 -5.43
N GLN A 535 -1.52 -29.21 -6.27
CA GLN A 535 -1.37 -29.33 -7.72
C GLN A 535 -0.80 -28.04 -8.34
N ILE A 536 -1.25 -26.87 -7.90
CA ILE A 536 -0.73 -25.56 -8.33
C ILE A 536 0.76 -25.45 -7.99
N GLU A 537 1.17 -25.83 -6.79
CA GLU A 537 2.57 -25.81 -6.35
C GLU A 537 3.45 -26.64 -7.29
N ARG A 538 3.01 -27.88 -7.60
CA ARG A 538 3.71 -28.75 -8.56
C ARG A 538 3.81 -28.14 -9.96
N LEU A 539 2.74 -27.51 -10.45
CA LEU A 539 2.73 -26.86 -11.77
C LEU A 539 3.68 -25.66 -11.83
N ILE A 540 3.76 -24.85 -10.76
CA ILE A 540 4.71 -23.75 -10.66
C ILE A 540 6.16 -24.28 -10.62
N ASP A 541 6.40 -25.43 -10.01
CA ASP A 541 7.76 -26.00 -9.94
C ASP A 541 8.18 -26.67 -11.25
N GLN A 542 7.29 -27.36 -11.94
CA GLN A 542 7.56 -27.97 -13.25
C GLN A 542 7.91 -26.94 -14.33
N SER A 543 7.43 -25.70 -14.20
CA SER A 543 7.73 -24.61 -15.15
C SER A 543 9.20 -24.14 -15.18
N LEU A 544 10.06 -24.71 -14.32
CA LEU A 544 11.53 -24.55 -14.35
C LEU A 544 12.21 -25.46 -15.38
N GLU A 545 11.59 -26.59 -15.70
CA GLU A 545 12.21 -27.59 -16.56
C GLU A 545 12.13 -27.11 -18.00
N VAL A 546 13.30 -27.03 -18.67
CA VAL A 546 13.34 -26.74 -20.11
C VAL A 546 12.76 -27.95 -20.83
N GLU A 547 11.47 -27.89 -21.13
CA GLU A 547 10.83 -28.91 -21.96
C GLU A 547 11.36 -28.74 -23.40
N PRO A 548 11.90 -29.81 -24.03
CA PRO A 548 12.41 -29.71 -25.40
C PRO A 548 11.32 -29.21 -26.34
N ASP A 549 11.70 -28.37 -27.30
CA ASP A 549 10.75 -27.83 -28.27
C ASP A 549 9.94 -28.97 -28.90
N PRO A 550 8.61 -28.85 -28.92
CA PRO A 550 7.81 -29.84 -29.61
C PRO A 550 8.26 -29.83 -31.07
N ILE A 551 8.49 -31.00 -31.63
CA ILE A 551 8.76 -31.18 -33.05
C ILE A 551 7.51 -30.68 -33.79
N SER A 552 7.53 -29.42 -34.24
CA SER A 552 6.58 -28.75 -35.16
C SER A 552 5.07 -29.09 -35.02
N HIS A 553 4.53 -29.23 -33.81
CA HIS A 553 3.11 -29.46 -33.60
C HIS A 553 2.51 -28.38 -32.71
N VAL A 554 1.55 -27.63 -33.28
CA VAL A 554 0.67 -26.72 -32.55
C VAL A 554 -0.13 -27.54 -31.54
N GLU A 555 0.04 -27.27 -30.25
CA GLU A 555 -0.63 -27.96 -29.15
C GLU A 555 -2.08 -27.45 -29.03
N ASP A 556 -3.04 -28.36 -29.21
CA ASP A 556 -4.45 -28.13 -28.90
C ASP A 556 -4.68 -28.40 -27.39
N PRO A 557 -5.02 -27.38 -26.59
CA PRO A 557 -5.27 -27.55 -25.15
C PRO A 557 -6.48 -28.45 -24.85
N GLU A 558 -7.38 -28.68 -25.81
CA GLU A 558 -8.59 -29.47 -25.64
C GLU A 558 -8.44 -30.94 -26.09
N SER A 559 -7.37 -31.30 -26.82
CA SER A 559 -7.24 -32.64 -27.42
C SER A 559 -5.81 -33.23 -27.39
N PRO A 560 -5.45 -34.01 -26.36
CA PRO A 560 -6.21 -34.26 -25.12
C PRO A 560 -6.02 -33.13 -24.12
N GLN A 561 -7.04 -32.88 -23.29
CA GLN A 561 -6.91 -32.00 -22.12
C GLN A 561 -5.79 -32.49 -21.19
N ARG A 562 -4.89 -31.57 -20.82
CA ARG A 562 -3.73 -31.86 -19.96
C ARG A 562 -3.67 -30.88 -18.79
N GLU A 563 -3.28 -31.43 -17.64
CA GLU A 563 -2.88 -30.63 -16.48
C GLU A 563 -1.73 -29.70 -16.90
N GLY A 564 -1.84 -28.41 -16.59
CA GLY A 564 -0.86 -27.44 -17.07
C GLY A 564 -1.19 -25.99 -16.74
N LEU A 565 -0.20 -25.14 -16.97
CA LEU A 565 -0.32 -23.69 -16.88
C LEU A 565 -0.48 -23.13 -18.30
N TYR A 566 -1.45 -22.23 -18.50
CA TYR A 566 -1.76 -21.65 -19.81
C TYR A 566 -1.85 -20.11 -19.70
N ARG A 567 -1.44 -19.39 -20.74
CA ARG A 567 -1.58 -17.94 -20.86
C ARG A 567 -3.04 -17.57 -21.15
N LEU A 568 -3.55 -16.52 -20.53
CA LEU A 568 -4.89 -16.01 -20.86
C LEU A 568 -4.86 -15.20 -22.16
N TYR A 569 -5.83 -15.45 -23.04
CA TYR A 569 -6.11 -14.62 -24.21
C TYR A 569 -7.57 -14.16 -24.20
N LEU A 570 -7.81 -12.91 -24.58
CA LEU A 570 -9.14 -12.33 -24.80
C LEU A 570 -9.19 -11.78 -26.22
N GLU A 571 -10.10 -12.26 -27.07
CA GLU A 571 -10.14 -11.88 -28.50
C GLU A 571 -8.76 -12.03 -29.19
N LEU A 572 -8.09 -13.17 -28.95
CA LEU A 572 -6.72 -13.48 -29.43
C LEU A 572 -5.64 -12.51 -28.92
N CYS A 573 -5.95 -11.66 -27.95
CA CYS A 573 -5.01 -10.73 -27.33
C CYS A 573 -4.52 -11.33 -26.01
N GLN A 574 -3.21 -11.56 -25.89
CA GLN A 574 -2.61 -12.07 -24.65
C GLN A 574 -2.76 -11.04 -23.53
N VAL A 575 -3.16 -11.52 -22.35
CA VAL A 575 -3.24 -10.72 -21.12
C VAL A 575 -1.99 -11.01 -20.29
N ASP A 576 -1.10 -10.02 -20.16
CA ASP A 576 0.17 -10.17 -19.45
C ASP A 576 -0.03 -10.46 -17.96
N GLY A 577 0.81 -11.35 -17.42
CA GLY A 577 0.80 -11.76 -16.02
C GLY A 577 -0.44 -12.53 -15.55
N VAL A 578 -1.38 -12.87 -16.44
CA VAL A 578 -2.62 -13.59 -16.13
C VAL A 578 -2.58 -14.98 -16.76
N TYR A 579 -2.85 -15.99 -15.95
CA TYR A 579 -2.68 -17.39 -16.34
C TYR A 579 -3.90 -18.24 -15.94
N ILE A 580 -4.08 -19.36 -16.61
CA ILE A 580 -5.08 -20.39 -16.28
C ILE A 580 -4.33 -21.65 -15.85
N PHE A 581 -4.61 -22.11 -14.63
CA PHE A 581 -4.18 -23.39 -14.11
C PHE A 581 -5.26 -24.42 -14.43
N ARG A 582 -4.99 -25.34 -15.35
CA ARG A 582 -5.86 -26.50 -15.60
C ARG A 582 -5.45 -27.62 -14.67
N LEU A 583 -6.31 -27.95 -13.73
CA LEU A 583 -6.14 -29.07 -12.80
C LEU A 583 -6.95 -30.26 -13.32
N MET A 584 -6.37 -31.46 -13.34
CA MET A 584 -7.09 -32.64 -13.82
C MET A 584 -7.56 -33.50 -12.64
N HIS A 585 -8.87 -33.72 -12.54
CA HIS A 585 -9.50 -34.57 -11.52
C HIS A 585 -10.30 -35.68 -12.17
N ASN A 586 -9.84 -36.93 -12.06
CA ASN A 586 -10.50 -38.10 -12.65
C ASN A 586 -10.86 -37.94 -14.14
N GLY A 587 -10.00 -37.23 -14.90
CA GLY A 587 -10.20 -36.97 -16.33
C GLY A 587 -11.06 -35.75 -16.65
N VAL A 588 -11.51 -34.98 -15.66
CA VAL A 588 -12.24 -33.71 -15.82
C VAL A 588 -11.31 -32.54 -15.53
N ALA A 589 -11.29 -31.54 -16.41
CA ALA A 589 -10.56 -30.29 -16.21
C ALA A 589 -11.30 -29.36 -15.23
N ASP A 590 -10.57 -28.88 -14.22
CA ASP A 590 -10.95 -27.78 -13.32
C ASP A 590 -9.99 -26.61 -13.59
N ASP A 591 -10.51 -25.58 -14.28
CA ASP A 591 -9.71 -24.45 -14.73
C ASP A 591 -9.82 -23.30 -13.73
N LEU A 592 -8.68 -22.92 -13.13
CA LEU A 592 -8.55 -21.79 -12.20
C LEU A 592 -7.83 -20.63 -12.88
N LEU A 593 -8.44 -19.46 -12.84
CA LEU A 593 -7.89 -18.21 -13.33
C LEU A 593 -7.04 -17.52 -12.26
N TYR A 594 -5.75 -17.34 -12.55
CA TYR A 594 -4.80 -16.59 -11.74
C TYR A 594 -4.70 -15.13 -12.19
N THR A 595 -5.10 -14.21 -11.33
CA THR A 595 -5.02 -12.75 -11.54
C THR A 595 -4.28 -12.07 -10.39
N PRO A 596 -2.96 -11.87 -10.52
CA PRO A 596 -2.21 -11.20 -9.46
C PRO A 596 -2.68 -9.75 -9.28
N TYR A 597 -2.75 -9.30 -8.03
CA TYR A 597 -3.12 -7.92 -7.69
C TYR A 597 -4.49 -7.47 -8.26
N ALA A 598 -5.43 -8.40 -8.36
CA ALA A 598 -6.78 -8.09 -8.82
C ALA A 598 -7.49 -7.08 -7.90
N PRO A 599 -8.37 -6.22 -8.43
CA PRO A 599 -9.03 -5.16 -7.67
C PRO A 599 -10.03 -5.67 -6.62
N ASP A 600 -10.34 -6.96 -6.61
CA ASP A 600 -11.13 -7.67 -5.59
C ASP A 600 -10.24 -8.40 -4.57
N CYS A 601 -8.92 -8.24 -4.66
CA CYS A 601 -7.91 -8.86 -3.81
C CYS A 601 -7.89 -10.41 -3.87
N ARG A 602 -8.49 -11.02 -4.90
CA ARG A 602 -8.46 -12.48 -5.10
C ARG A 602 -7.48 -12.84 -6.21
N SER A 603 -6.44 -13.59 -5.87
CA SER A 603 -5.45 -14.03 -6.87
C SER A 603 -5.91 -15.25 -7.66
N PHE A 604 -6.70 -16.14 -7.07
CA PHE A 604 -7.22 -17.34 -7.73
C PHE A 604 -8.75 -17.35 -7.69
N ARG A 605 -9.37 -17.74 -8.81
CA ARG A 605 -10.82 -17.97 -8.89
C ARG A 605 -11.15 -18.98 -10.01
N PRO A 606 -12.28 -19.69 -9.94
CA PRO A 606 -12.71 -20.54 -11.06
C PRO A 606 -12.85 -19.74 -12.36
N LEU A 607 -12.43 -20.31 -13.49
CA LEU A 607 -12.54 -19.67 -14.80
C LEU A 607 -13.99 -19.35 -15.17
N ALA A 608 -14.94 -20.16 -14.70
CA ALA A 608 -16.38 -19.91 -14.83
C ALA A 608 -16.82 -18.56 -14.20
N GLU A 609 -16.08 -18.04 -13.20
CA GLU A 609 -16.38 -16.73 -12.60
C GLU A 609 -15.93 -15.55 -13.46
N PHE A 610 -15.30 -15.76 -14.62
CA PHE A 610 -14.75 -14.68 -15.45
C PHE A 610 -15.78 -13.58 -15.75
N ALA A 611 -16.93 -13.92 -16.34
CA ALA A 611 -17.94 -12.93 -16.71
C ALA A 611 -18.50 -12.18 -15.48
N ARG A 612 -18.71 -12.89 -14.37
CA ARG A 612 -19.16 -12.30 -13.09
C ARG A 612 -18.12 -11.33 -12.54
N SER A 613 -16.85 -11.71 -12.53
CA SER A 613 -15.76 -10.88 -12.00
C SER A 613 -15.54 -9.59 -12.83
N VAL A 614 -15.73 -9.64 -14.15
CA VAL A 614 -15.72 -8.44 -15.01
C VAL A 614 -16.87 -7.48 -14.65
N LYS A 615 -18.05 -8.02 -14.31
CA LYS A 615 -19.26 -7.24 -13.97
C LYS A 615 -19.22 -6.62 -12.58
N THR A 616 -18.76 -7.38 -11.58
CA THR A 616 -18.97 -7.04 -10.16
C THR A 616 -17.70 -6.81 -9.37
N ALA A 617 -16.53 -7.20 -9.89
CA ALA A 617 -15.26 -7.13 -9.17
C ALA A 617 -14.27 -6.12 -9.80
N GLY A 618 -14.66 -5.43 -10.88
CA GLY A 618 -13.83 -4.41 -11.53
C GLY A 618 -12.72 -4.98 -12.40
N LEU A 619 -12.77 -6.27 -12.75
CA LEU A 619 -11.71 -6.93 -13.52
C LEU A 619 -11.65 -6.50 -14.99
N GLY A 620 -12.70 -5.85 -15.52
CA GLY A 620 -12.68 -5.33 -16.90
C GLY A 620 -11.52 -4.35 -17.13
N SER A 621 -11.39 -3.32 -16.30
CA SER A 621 -10.29 -2.36 -16.43
C SER A 621 -8.94 -3.00 -16.10
N TYR A 622 -8.90 -3.97 -15.20
CA TYR A 622 -7.72 -4.76 -14.85
C TYR A 622 -7.15 -5.51 -16.07
N TYR A 623 -8.00 -6.21 -16.84
CA TYR A 623 -7.58 -6.93 -18.05
C TYR A 623 -7.21 -5.97 -19.17
N SER A 624 -8.00 -4.92 -19.42
CA SER A 624 -7.68 -3.91 -20.44
C SER A 624 -6.33 -3.23 -20.22
N LYS A 625 -5.89 -3.08 -18.96
CA LYS A 625 -4.58 -2.54 -18.64
C LYS A 625 -3.45 -3.55 -18.89
N ARG A 626 -3.71 -4.86 -18.92
CA ARG A 626 -2.67 -5.90 -19.10
C ARG A 626 -2.53 -6.42 -20.52
N VAL A 627 -3.24 -5.83 -21.48
CA VAL A 627 -3.04 -6.10 -22.89
C VAL A 627 -2.23 -4.99 -23.55
N LYS A 628 -1.70 -5.28 -24.74
CA LYS A 628 -1.02 -4.29 -25.59
C LYS A 628 -1.87 -3.03 -25.73
N SER A 629 -1.27 -1.84 -25.65
CA SER A 629 -1.98 -0.57 -25.90
C SER A 629 -2.69 -0.61 -27.26
N THR A 630 -2.05 -1.24 -28.24
CA THR A 630 -2.55 -1.46 -29.58
C THR A 630 -3.85 -2.27 -29.65
N GLN A 631 -4.05 -3.20 -28.71
CA GLN A 631 -5.17 -4.14 -28.61
C GLN A 631 -6.21 -3.71 -27.56
N GLN A 632 -5.89 -2.71 -26.74
CA GLN A 632 -6.73 -2.26 -25.62
C GLN A 632 -8.14 -1.87 -26.07
N LYS A 633 -8.30 -1.27 -27.26
CA LYS A 633 -9.63 -0.95 -27.82
C LYS A 633 -10.47 -2.21 -28.10
N VAL A 634 -9.87 -3.24 -28.67
CA VAL A 634 -10.53 -4.51 -29.01
C VAL A 634 -10.98 -5.22 -27.73
N VAL A 635 -10.06 -5.37 -26.79
CA VAL A 635 -10.32 -6.06 -25.52
C VAL A 635 -11.31 -5.29 -24.65
N SER A 636 -11.21 -3.96 -24.60
CA SER A 636 -12.19 -3.15 -23.86
C SER A 636 -13.58 -3.26 -24.47
N ALA A 637 -13.71 -3.27 -25.80
CA ALA A 637 -15.00 -3.47 -26.46
C ALA A 637 -15.59 -4.86 -26.19
N TYR A 638 -14.76 -5.91 -26.13
CA TYR A 638 -15.17 -7.24 -25.71
C TYR A 638 -15.67 -7.25 -24.25
N LEU A 639 -14.90 -6.67 -23.33
CA LEU A 639 -15.25 -6.63 -21.91
C LEU A 639 -16.54 -5.83 -21.63
N GLU A 640 -16.80 -4.75 -22.38
CA GLU A 640 -18.08 -4.04 -22.31
C GLU A 640 -19.25 -4.92 -22.79
N LYS A 641 -19.06 -5.74 -23.83
CA LYS A 641 -20.08 -6.73 -24.23
C LYS A 641 -20.32 -7.76 -23.13
N VAL A 642 -19.26 -8.27 -22.50
CA VAL A 642 -19.36 -9.21 -21.37
C VAL A 642 -20.17 -8.60 -20.22
N LYS A 643 -19.97 -7.30 -19.92
CA LYS A 643 -20.74 -6.60 -18.88
C LYS A 643 -22.24 -6.55 -19.18
N LEU A 644 -22.62 -6.37 -20.45
CA LEU A 644 -24.01 -6.21 -20.88
C LEU A 644 -24.76 -7.53 -21.09
N ARG A 645 -24.06 -8.64 -21.36
CA ARG A 645 -24.68 -9.95 -21.63
C ARG A 645 -25.23 -10.62 -20.37
N SER A 646 -26.38 -11.29 -20.47
CA SER A 646 -26.93 -12.14 -19.39
C SER A 646 -26.28 -13.53 -19.33
N ILE A 647 -25.64 -13.99 -20.42
CA ILE A 647 -24.94 -15.27 -20.50
C ILE A 647 -23.49 -15.10 -20.02
N GLU A 648 -22.96 -16.12 -19.33
CA GLU A 648 -21.56 -16.18 -18.92
C GLU A 648 -20.68 -16.46 -20.14
N ASP A 649 -19.96 -15.43 -20.62
CA ASP A 649 -18.92 -15.57 -21.64
C ASP A 649 -17.64 -16.06 -20.95
N ILE A 650 -17.20 -17.29 -21.25
CA ILE A 650 -16.02 -17.91 -20.63
C ILE A 650 -14.91 -17.97 -21.68
N PRO A 651 -13.73 -17.38 -21.43
CA PRO A 651 -12.60 -17.45 -22.35
C PRO A 651 -12.14 -18.89 -22.58
N HIS A 652 -11.84 -19.24 -23.83
CA HIS A 652 -11.28 -20.54 -24.19
C HIS A 652 -9.74 -20.49 -24.24
N LEU A 653 -9.10 -21.60 -23.84
CA LEU A 653 -7.66 -21.77 -24.02
C LEU A 653 -7.30 -21.74 -25.51
N GLN A 654 -6.25 -20.99 -25.84
CA GLN A 654 -5.79 -20.86 -27.23
C GLN A 654 -4.76 -21.96 -27.55
N PHE A 655 -4.64 -22.28 -28.84
CA PHE A 655 -3.53 -23.10 -29.34
C PHE A 655 -2.18 -22.53 -28.90
N ASP A 656 -1.25 -23.40 -28.52
CA ASP A 656 0.10 -23.05 -28.05
C ASP A 656 0.14 -22.06 -26.85
N SER A 657 -0.95 -21.95 -26.08
CA SER A 657 -0.99 -21.08 -24.91
C SER A 657 -0.29 -21.66 -23.67
N ARG A 658 0.15 -22.92 -23.71
CA ARG A 658 0.75 -23.61 -22.56
C ARG A 658 2.12 -23.01 -22.19
N VAL A 659 2.28 -22.67 -20.92
CA VAL A 659 3.56 -22.22 -20.36
C VAL A 659 4.39 -23.45 -20.00
N ARG A 660 5.40 -23.73 -20.81
CA ARG A 660 6.36 -24.80 -20.57
C ARG A 660 7.62 -24.32 -19.85
N ASP A 661 8.05 -23.10 -20.19
CA ASP A 661 9.24 -22.45 -19.65
C ASP A 661 8.98 -20.96 -19.45
N PHE A 662 9.03 -20.49 -18.19
CA PHE A 662 8.86 -19.07 -17.88
C PHE A 662 9.99 -18.20 -18.44
N SER A 663 11.16 -18.76 -18.71
CA SER A 663 12.29 -18.06 -19.32
C SER A 663 11.93 -17.55 -20.72
N ARG A 664 11.07 -18.28 -21.44
CA ARG A 664 10.50 -17.83 -22.73
C ARG A 664 9.54 -16.67 -22.55
N CYS A 665 8.75 -16.64 -21.48
CA CYS A 665 7.84 -15.52 -21.19
C CYS A 665 8.60 -14.18 -21.03
N TYR A 666 9.81 -14.19 -20.48
CA TYR A 666 10.66 -12.99 -20.44
C TYR A 666 10.99 -12.49 -21.85
N THR A 667 11.51 -13.38 -22.69
CA THR A 667 11.94 -13.06 -24.07
C THR A 667 10.75 -12.63 -24.93
N ASP A 668 9.63 -13.35 -24.85
CA ASP A 668 8.37 -13.03 -25.53
C ASP A 668 7.88 -11.62 -25.13
N GLY A 669 7.94 -11.29 -23.84
CA GLY A 669 7.52 -9.99 -23.32
C GLY A 669 8.38 -8.82 -23.85
N ILE A 670 9.70 -8.97 -23.89
CA ILE A 670 10.58 -7.92 -24.44
C ILE A 670 10.44 -7.82 -25.96
N ALA A 671 10.37 -8.96 -26.68
CA ALA A 671 10.18 -8.98 -28.13
C ALA A 671 8.87 -8.31 -28.52
N GLN A 672 7.83 -8.54 -27.73
CA GLN A 672 6.54 -7.90 -27.87
C GLN A 672 6.59 -6.37 -27.72
N ILE A 673 7.40 -5.83 -26.80
CA ILE A 673 7.58 -4.37 -26.64
C ILE A 673 8.22 -3.80 -27.91
N VAL A 674 9.24 -4.48 -28.44
CA VAL A 674 9.91 -4.08 -29.68
C VAL A 674 8.92 -4.06 -30.85
N ASP A 675 8.15 -5.14 -31.04
CA ASP A 675 7.16 -5.25 -32.12
C ASP A 675 6.05 -4.21 -32.01
N ASP A 676 5.58 -3.92 -30.79
CA ASP A 676 4.49 -2.95 -30.56
C ASP A 676 4.91 -1.51 -30.90
N VAL A 677 6.19 -1.18 -30.69
CA VAL A 677 6.76 0.11 -31.11
C VAL A 677 6.92 0.16 -32.62
N ASP A 678 7.43 -0.91 -33.25
CA ASP A 678 7.61 -0.97 -34.71
C ASP A 678 6.25 -0.90 -35.46
N ALA A 679 5.16 -1.31 -34.82
CA ALA A 679 3.84 -1.42 -35.44
C ALA A 679 2.90 -0.19 -35.33
N LYS A 680 3.14 0.83 -34.48
CA LYS A 680 2.12 1.89 -34.20
C LYS A 680 2.58 3.33 -33.89
N THR A 681 1.62 4.24 -34.09
CA THR A 681 1.54 5.69 -33.85
C THR A 681 1.45 6.13 -32.37
N THR A 682 1.91 5.32 -31.41
CA THR A 682 1.90 5.64 -29.97
C THR A 682 3.34 5.88 -29.51
N SER A 683 3.59 6.82 -28.59
CA SER A 683 4.97 7.14 -28.19
C SER A 683 5.58 6.01 -27.35
N LEU A 684 6.87 5.74 -27.56
CA LEU A 684 7.65 4.75 -26.79
C LEU A 684 7.51 4.93 -25.26
N GLY A 685 7.46 6.18 -24.81
CA GLY A 685 7.29 6.53 -23.39
C GLY A 685 6.02 5.99 -22.75
N GLU A 686 4.89 6.02 -23.47
CA GLU A 686 3.61 5.54 -22.94
C GLU A 686 3.61 4.02 -22.74
N ILE A 687 4.19 3.27 -23.68
CA ILE A 687 4.25 1.80 -23.64
C ILE A 687 5.17 1.32 -22.50
N VAL A 688 6.37 1.91 -22.39
CA VAL A 688 7.37 1.53 -21.39
C VAL A 688 6.97 1.98 -19.99
N SER A 689 6.44 3.20 -19.84
CA SER A 689 5.99 3.72 -18.54
C SER A 689 4.93 2.84 -17.90
N LYS A 690 4.03 2.26 -18.71
CA LYS A 690 2.99 1.34 -18.22
C LYS A 690 3.57 0.06 -17.62
N LEU A 691 4.59 -0.53 -18.25
CA LEU A 691 5.29 -1.72 -17.75
C LEU A 691 6.06 -1.44 -16.45
N ILE A 692 6.75 -0.29 -16.40
CA ILE A 692 7.45 0.18 -15.19
C ILE A 692 6.44 0.42 -14.07
N TYR A 693 5.28 1.00 -14.38
CA TYR A 693 4.21 1.25 -13.41
C TYR A 693 3.62 -0.06 -12.85
N ASP A 694 3.36 -1.07 -13.68
CA ASP A 694 2.84 -2.36 -13.20
C ASP A 694 3.89 -3.11 -12.35
N ASN A 695 5.17 -3.05 -12.73
CA ASN A 695 6.28 -3.57 -11.91
C ASN A 695 6.47 -2.76 -10.62
N ALA A 696 6.24 -1.44 -10.65
CA ALA A 696 6.26 -0.58 -9.49
C ALA A 696 5.06 -0.84 -8.56
N ILE A 697 3.87 -1.15 -9.07
CA ILE A 697 2.73 -1.60 -8.26
C ILE A 697 3.05 -2.94 -7.60
N ALA A 698 3.61 -3.90 -8.35
CA ALA A 698 4.03 -5.17 -7.79
C ALA A 698 5.09 -4.98 -6.70
N ALA A 699 6.10 -4.14 -6.97
CA ALA A 699 7.14 -3.77 -6.01
C ALA A 699 6.57 -3.05 -4.78
N VAL A 700 5.70 -2.05 -4.94
CA VAL A 700 4.99 -1.37 -3.85
C VAL A 700 4.20 -2.39 -3.03
N THR A 701 3.50 -3.33 -3.67
CA THR A 701 2.76 -4.38 -2.99
C THR A 701 3.66 -5.31 -2.17
N ILE A 702 4.85 -5.63 -2.69
CA ILE A 702 5.88 -6.46 -2.03
C ILE A 702 6.60 -5.69 -0.91
N PHE A 703 6.82 -4.39 -1.07
CA PHE A 703 7.61 -3.54 -0.17
C PHE A 703 6.79 -2.79 0.88
N SER A 704 5.49 -2.58 0.67
CA SER A 704 4.64 -1.77 1.55
C SER A 704 4.45 -2.36 2.94
N ILE A 705 4.92 -3.59 3.21
CA ILE A 705 4.62 -4.25 4.48
C ILE A 705 5.81 -5.01 5.07
N PRO A 706 6.32 -4.61 6.25
CA PRO A 706 7.39 -5.35 6.94
C PRO A 706 6.94 -6.77 7.33
N PHE A 707 5.66 -6.94 7.66
CA PHE A 707 5.00 -8.20 8.00
C PHE A 707 3.81 -8.43 7.07
N ALA A 708 3.99 -9.07 5.92
CA ALA A 708 2.91 -9.21 4.93
C ALA A 708 1.63 -9.80 5.58
N PRO A 709 0.51 -9.05 5.71
CA PRO A 709 -0.79 -9.63 5.93
C PRO A 709 -1.15 -10.47 4.71
N ILE A 710 -1.88 -11.53 4.99
CA ILE A 710 -2.42 -12.49 4.02
C ILE A 710 -3.64 -11.89 3.29
N GLY A 711 -3.92 -10.60 3.48
CA GLY A 711 -5.01 -9.88 2.85
C GLY A 711 -4.54 -8.50 2.42
N LEU A 712 -4.16 -8.37 1.16
CA LEU A 712 -3.74 -7.11 0.53
C LEU A 712 -4.84 -6.03 0.38
N ALA A 713 -5.99 -6.16 1.06
CA ALA A 713 -7.09 -5.22 0.93
C ALA A 713 -6.87 -3.86 1.61
N LEU A 714 -5.79 -3.68 2.38
CA LEU A 714 -5.59 -2.47 3.20
C LEU A 714 -4.79 -1.34 2.53
N SER A 715 -4.06 -1.56 1.43
CA SER A 715 -3.09 -0.56 0.92
C SER A 715 -3.72 0.71 0.30
N ALA A 716 -4.81 0.61 -0.46
CA ALA A 716 -5.42 1.78 -1.12
C ALA A 716 -6.20 2.70 -0.16
N LEU A 717 -6.83 2.13 0.86
CA LEU A 717 -7.65 2.82 1.85
C LEU A 717 -6.80 3.68 2.82
N VAL A 718 -5.62 3.17 3.09
CA VAL A 718 -4.65 3.68 4.06
C VAL A 718 -3.91 4.88 3.52
N MET A 719 -3.53 4.80 2.25
CA MET A 719 -3.01 5.97 1.52
C MET A 719 -4.03 7.10 1.55
N SER A 720 -5.33 6.80 1.54
CA SER A 720 -6.40 7.80 1.59
C SER A 720 -6.57 8.45 2.98
N LYS A 721 -6.45 7.71 4.10
CA LYS A 721 -6.44 8.29 5.46
C LYS A 721 -5.21 9.19 5.66
N ALA A 722 -4.06 8.73 5.20
CA ALA A 722 -2.83 9.50 5.25
C ALA A 722 -2.87 10.78 4.41
N VAL A 723 -3.48 10.72 3.23
CA VAL A 723 -3.75 11.88 2.37
C VAL A 723 -4.71 12.86 3.06
N PHE A 724 -5.73 12.37 3.78
CA PHE A 724 -6.66 13.22 4.51
C PHE A 724 -6.02 13.93 5.72
N GLU A 725 -5.33 13.20 6.59
CA GLU A 725 -4.63 13.77 7.73
C GLU A 725 -3.46 14.67 7.28
N GLY A 726 -2.83 14.31 6.17
CA GLY A 726 -1.85 15.16 5.50
C GLY A 726 -2.46 16.45 4.96
N THR A 727 -3.59 16.37 4.27
CA THR A 727 -4.29 17.56 3.75
C THR A 727 -4.71 18.49 4.89
N LYS A 728 -5.16 17.93 6.02
CA LYS A 728 -5.47 18.71 7.23
C LYS A 728 -4.24 19.38 7.84
N ALA A 729 -3.13 18.65 7.98
CA ALA A 729 -1.86 19.18 8.48
C ALA A 729 -1.30 20.30 7.57
N TYR A 730 -1.46 20.14 6.25
CA TYR A 730 -1.11 21.13 5.24
C TYR A 730 -1.97 22.40 5.34
N LEU A 731 -3.29 22.26 5.51
CA LEU A 731 -4.20 23.39 5.75
C LEU A 731 -3.96 24.09 7.09
N GLU A 732 -3.43 23.38 8.09
CA GLU A 732 -3.04 23.91 9.40
C GLU A 732 -1.57 24.43 9.43
N GLY A 733 -0.88 24.44 8.28
CA GLY A 733 0.49 24.98 8.13
C GLY A 733 1.59 24.14 8.80
N ASN A 734 1.29 22.90 9.21
CA ASN A 734 2.19 22.04 9.98
C ASN A 734 2.75 20.91 9.10
N HIS A 735 3.85 21.22 8.41
CA HIS A 735 4.46 20.37 7.39
C HIS A 735 5.10 19.08 7.95
N GLU A 736 5.51 19.05 9.22
CA GLU A 736 5.99 17.83 9.91
C GLU A 736 4.85 16.84 10.24
N LYS A 737 3.63 17.34 10.45
CA LYS A 737 2.45 16.49 10.70
C LYS A 737 1.93 15.79 9.45
N LEU A 738 2.24 16.31 8.25
CA LEU A 738 1.87 15.73 6.96
C LEU A 738 2.37 14.29 6.83
N PHE A 739 3.66 14.11 7.08
CA PHE A 739 4.37 12.85 6.85
C PHE A 739 4.26 11.89 8.04
N SER A 740 4.22 12.40 9.28
CA SER A 740 3.99 11.57 10.47
C SER A 740 2.61 10.92 10.49
N SER A 741 1.57 11.60 10.01
CA SER A 741 0.20 11.04 9.93
C SER A 741 0.10 9.90 8.90
N TYR A 742 0.84 9.99 7.79
CA TYR A 742 0.99 8.88 6.83
C TYR A 742 1.58 7.63 7.49
N ILE A 743 2.41 7.80 8.51
CA ILE A 743 3.22 6.72 9.09
C ILE A 743 2.66 6.15 10.37
N ASP A 744 1.99 6.99 11.15
CA ASP A 744 1.06 6.54 12.19
C ASP A 744 0.01 5.62 11.54
N CYS A 745 -0.56 6.00 10.39
CA CYS A 745 -1.52 5.16 9.66
C CYS A 745 -0.92 3.83 9.18
N MET A 746 0.32 3.82 8.66
CA MET A 746 1.00 2.57 8.25
C MET A 746 1.28 1.65 9.44
N MET A 747 1.60 2.22 10.61
CA MET A 747 1.82 1.50 11.86
C MET A 747 0.52 0.93 12.45
N GLU A 748 -0.59 1.68 12.40
CA GLU A 748 -1.90 1.22 12.89
C GLU A 748 -2.35 -0.07 12.17
N LEU A 749 -2.01 -0.23 10.88
CA LEU A 749 -2.35 -1.41 10.07
C LEU A 749 -1.47 -2.61 10.34
N ALA A 750 -0.17 -2.37 10.50
CA ALA A 750 0.78 -3.42 10.79
C ALA A 750 0.60 -3.97 12.21
N THR A 751 0.00 -3.19 13.11
CA THR A 751 -0.02 -3.48 14.55
C THR A 751 -1.42 -3.63 15.16
N MET A 752 -2.49 -3.29 14.43
CA MET A 752 -3.87 -3.19 14.93
C MET A 752 -3.95 -2.40 16.25
N ARG A 753 -3.26 -1.27 16.32
CA ARG A 753 -3.16 -0.46 17.53
C ARG A 753 -3.67 0.95 17.28
N ILE A 754 -4.24 1.57 18.31
CA ILE A 754 -4.51 3.01 18.43
C ILE A 754 -3.23 3.69 18.99
N GLY A 755 -2.62 4.63 18.25
CA GLY A 755 -1.59 5.56 18.76
C GLY A 755 -0.16 5.48 18.15
N LYS A 756 0.52 6.65 18.15
CA LYS A 756 1.73 7.03 17.37
C LYS A 756 3.06 6.37 17.77
N LEU A 757 3.93 6.05 16.79
CA LEU A 757 5.39 5.81 16.92
C LEU A 757 6.07 5.79 15.51
N GLY A 758 7.32 6.28 15.40
CA GLY A 758 8.00 6.70 14.16
C GLY A 758 8.65 5.65 13.22
N PHE A 759 9.21 6.16 12.11
CA PHE A 759 9.55 5.54 10.80
C PHE A 759 10.63 4.44 10.71
N SER A 760 10.59 3.64 9.61
CA SER A 760 11.69 2.76 9.15
C SER A 760 12.32 3.21 7.79
N VAL A 761 13.55 2.75 7.50
CA VAL A 761 14.37 3.16 6.31
C VAL A 761 13.78 2.70 4.96
N VAL A 762 13.00 1.62 4.94
CA VAL A 762 12.41 1.04 3.71
C VAL A 762 11.33 1.93 3.11
N GLN A 763 10.57 2.60 3.97
CA GLN A 763 9.54 3.55 3.57
C GLN A 763 10.15 4.79 2.86
N LYS A 764 11.43 5.09 3.14
CA LYS A 764 12.21 6.13 2.45
C LYS A 764 12.76 5.64 1.10
N ALA A 765 13.07 4.36 0.96
CA ALA A 765 13.59 3.77 -0.29
C ALA A 765 12.53 3.66 -1.40
N ILE A 766 11.25 3.44 -1.04
CA ILE A 766 10.13 3.45 -2.00
C ILE A 766 9.93 4.87 -2.57
N ALA A 767 10.06 5.91 -1.74
CA ALA A 767 10.05 7.30 -2.21
C ALA A 767 11.22 7.63 -3.15
N LYS A 768 12.39 6.99 -2.95
CA LYS A 768 13.57 7.08 -3.84
C LYS A 768 13.33 6.43 -5.21
N GLN A 769 12.53 5.35 -5.28
CA GLN A 769 12.21 4.64 -6.53
C GLN A 769 11.11 5.31 -7.37
N ILE A 770 10.21 6.08 -6.75
CA ILE A 770 9.27 6.96 -7.46
C ILE A 770 10.01 8.25 -7.94
N GLY A 771 11.34 8.17 -8.08
CA GLY A 771 12.30 9.25 -8.24
C GLY A 771 12.26 10.00 -9.57
N ASN A 772 11.10 10.10 -10.20
CA ASN A 772 10.82 11.23 -11.08
C ASN A 772 9.76 12.09 -10.40
N VAL A 773 10.17 13.30 -10.04
CA VAL A 773 9.32 14.31 -9.40
C VAL A 773 8.01 14.49 -10.18
N ASN A 774 8.03 14.38 -11.52
CA ASN A 774 6.82 14.46 -12.36
C ASN A 774 5.87 13.26 -12.21
N THR A 775 6.39 12.06 -11.93
CA THR A 775 5.57 10.84 -11.72
C THR A 775 4.95 10.83 -10.34
N CYS A 776 5.72 11.21 -9.32
CA CYS A 776 5.24 11.39 -7.95
C CYS A 776 4.14 12.48 -7.90
N MET A 777 4.36 13.58 -8.62
CA MET A 777 3.40 14.67 -8.80
C MET A 777 2.14 14.25 -9.56
N GLY A 778 2.27 13.44 -10.62
CA GLY A 778 1.13 12.90 -11.35
C GLY A 778 0.23 12.01 -10.48
N VAL A 779 0.83 11.18 -9.62
CA VAL A 779 0.09 10.33 -8.66
C VAL A 779 -0.56 11.16 -7.56
N ILE A 780 0.15 12.14 -6.99
CA ILE A 780 -0.38 13.01 -5.93
C ILE A 780 -1.51 13.89 -6.49
N SER A 781 -1.35 14.48 -7.67
CA SER A 781 -2.40 15.30 -8.30
C SER A 781 -3.60 14.47 -8.78
N ALA A 782 -3.39 13.24 -9.24
CA ALA A 782 -4.48 12.32 -9.59
C ALA A 782 -5.26 11.86 -8.35
N CYS A 783 -4.60 11.69 -7.21
CA CYS A 783 -5.23 11.27 -5.95
C CYS A 783 -5.87 12.43 -5.16
N THR A 784 -5.34 13.65 -5.28
CA THR A 784 -5.77 14.81 -4.46
C THR A 784 -6.54 15.88 -5.23
N GLY A 785 -6.58 15.81 -6.57
CA GLY A 785 -7.24 16.81 -7.41
C GLY A 785 -6.61 18.20 -7.37
N LYS A 786 -5.40 18.36 -6.80
CA LYS A 786 -4.67 19.63 -6.69
C LYS A 786 -3.22 19.51 -7.18
N THR A 787 -2.71 20.60 -7.76
CA THR A 787 -1.31 20.75 -8.18
C THR A 787 -0.46 21.13 -6.97
N VAL A 788 0.52 20.30 -6.62
CA VAL A 788 1.49 20.56 -5.54
C VAL A 788 2.71 21.33 -6.11
N ASP A 789 3.45 22.07 -5.27
CA ASP A 789 4.63 22.82 -5.72
C ASP A 789 5.88 21.92 -5.80
N LEU A 790 6.55 21.95 -6.95
CA LEU A 790 7.73 21.14 -7.31
C LEU A 790 8.92 21.40 -6.37
N ALA A 791 9.06 22.62 -5.85
CA ALA A 791 10.16 22.99 -4.95
C ALA A 791 10.04 22.34 -3.56
N VAL A 792 8.80 22.23 -3.05
CA VAL A 792 8.50 21.67 -1.72
C VAL A 792 8.67 20.16 -1.72
N VAL A 793 8.27 19.47 -2.79
CA VAL A 793 8.44 18.02 -2.94
C VAL A 793 9.92 17.65 -3.11
N SER A 794 10.69 18.49 -3.82
CA SER A 794 12.14 18.33 -4.00
C SER A 794 12.94 18.45 -2.69
N GLU A 795 12.62 19.44 -1.83
CA GLU A 795 13.26 19.56 -0.51
C GLU A 795 12.91 18.39 0.42
N LEU A 796 11.63 18.01 0.49
CA LEU A 796 11.17 16.89 1.35
C LEU A 796 11.76 15.54 0.91
N ILE A 797 11.96 15.33 -0.40
CA ILE A 797 12.66 14.17 -0.93
C ILE A 797 14.15 14.23 -0.53
N LYS A 798 14.84 15.36 -0.69
CA LYS A 798 16.26 15.48 -0.29
C LYS A 798 16.47 15.26 1.21
N GLU A 799 15.59 15.79 2.05
CA GLU A 799 15.67 15.66 3.51
C GLU A 799 15.34 14.23 4.00
N SER A 800 14.46 13.52 3.28
CA SER A 800 14.15 12.11 3.55
C SER A 800 15.16 11.12 2.95
N LEU A 801 15.94 11.54 1.96
CA LEU A 801 17.02 10.79 1.30
C LEU A 801 18.39 10.95 1.96
N ALA A 802 18.55 11.85 2.94
CA ALA A 802 19.75 11.89 3.77
C ALA A 802 19.82 10.59 4.60
N GLU A 803 20.80 9.74 4.28
CA GLU A 803 21.00 8.42 4.89
C GLU A 803 21.51 8.55 6.34
N PRO A 804 20.80 8.02 7.35
CA PRO A 804 21.42 7.58 8.59
C PRO A 804 21.75 6.07 8.52
N ASP A 805 22.77 5.64 9.27
CA ASP A 805 23.31 4.28 9.29
C ASP A 805 22.24 3.16 9.47
N PHE A 806 22.06 2.40 8.39
CA PHE A 806 21.63 0.99 8.19
C PHE A 806 20.44 0.38 8.96
N SER A 807 19.41 -0.09 8.21
CA SER A 807 18.44 -1.08 8.71
C SER A 807 18.04 -2.22 7.75
N GLU A 808 18.18 -2.10 6.42
CA GLU A 808 17.94 -3.21 5.47
C GLU A 808 18.79 -3.10 4.19
N GLN A 809 19.30 -4.22 3.67
CA GLN A 809 20.18 -4.26 2.49
C GLN A 809 19.96 -5.52 1.63
N THR A 810 20.25 -5.42 0.33
CA THR A 810 20.30 -6.56 -0.60
C THR A 810 21.62 -6.53 -1.34
N ILE A 811 22.39 -7.61 -1.22
CA ILE A 811 23.73 -7.74 -1.79
C ILE A 811 23.72 -8.91 -2.77
N LEU A 812 24.14 -8.65 -4.01
CA LEU A 812 24.47 -9.68 -4.99
C LEU A 812 25.94 -10.03 -4.78
N MET A 813 26.25 -11.32 -4.57
CA MET A 813 27.60 -11.83 -4.30
C MET A 813 28.19 -12.56 -5.49
#